data_AF-A0A6P0HLE7-F1
#
_entry.id   AF-A0A6P0HLE7-F1
#
_cell.length_a   1.000
_cell.length_b   1.000
_cell.length_c   1.000
_cell.angle_alpha   90.00
_cell.angle_beta   90.00
_cell.angle_gamma   90.00
#
_symmetry.space_group_name_H-M   'P 1'
#
loop_
_entity.id
_entity.type
_entity.pdbx_description
1 polymer ?
#
loop_
_entity_poly.entity_id
_entity_poly.type
_entity_poly.pdbx_seq_one_letter_code
_entity_poly.pdbx_strand_id
1 'polypeptide(L)'
;MSTPGSDLFSAEERGDTVPRWARVVLRLLALAVLLGATAGVVWGNDALRERVGSPHAAAATPADDDDADTTDAASQVAALRREDTRLRSAVALAPPAGTWVLTARPEPYTLDDLVAIGAVTGGALVPTLVSSIVVARGARLDIVAPGRTLRMRSDADGFVSIVAWDGDLRLAGTAGQPLRIVGWDPTATAPDSTTADGRAYIRVKDGRLDVAHVAANHLGFWSGRTGGIALTGTSETLTRAFVTGLDVSDAHLGMFLSGVSEAVVDDSSFTRTQQDGVEVTSGSTDVLLRTTRIADVGGDGLLVSRGSSAVTLEDVAVDRAGGYGARVDGAALADGPNSAGWSTDHYADLDVDGLKVRDATRGGVRIDAMDDVTLADVDIDGPGTALDLRGGSTGTTVTGSTLVGGSRALRVAAATEVRVDDVTATAPETAVLVEQGAEVEVDGSALTVDEGHAAVAQGSGTTLAVAGGSVTGLGPGAVVARSGAEATDTDIDGSGWTYRPVLVSWALGNIHALLLLLLLPVPLLGLLFVVRRRRSQRELRQLFADEMTRLGQARLAEYAAEQPPAPVVGPAEPAPEPVPEPVPLPVPEPEPEPERAPEPAPAFVPEVPPVPVWAEAPDPVEAPVVRVPVPAGPAASMQELAISAVVEQGYRASDVARSLGVPTSRVRGWVADHLRGI
;
A
#
# COMPACT_ATOMS: atom_id res chain seq x y z
N MET A 1 87.63 39.31 21.19
CA MET A 1 88.34 38.91 19.96
C MET A 1 87.70 37.61 19.50
N SER A 2 86.76 37.68 18.56
CA SER A 2 87.00 37.44 17.11
C SER A 2 87.43 35.98 16.90
N THR A 3 86.71 35.08 16.21
CA THR A 3 85.81 35.24 15.04
C THR A 3 84.93 33.98 14.85
N PRO A 4 83.83 34.06 14.07
CA PRO A 4 82.80 33.04 13.87
C PRO A 4 82.88 32.30 12.52
N GLY A 5 82.12 31.21 12.36
CA GLY A 5 81.77 30.55 11.10
C GLY A 5 81.25 29.12 11.37
N SER A 6 80.15 28.61 10.79
CA SER A 6 79.21 29.13 9.79
C SER A 6 77.98 28.21 9.79
N ASP A 7 76.80 28.76 10.11
CA ASP A 7 75.49 28.15 9.81
C ASP A 7 75.26 28.21 8.29
N LEU A 8 74.91 27.08 7.69
CA LEU A 8 74.87 26.89 6.22
C LEU A 8 73.48 27.12 5.57
N PHE A 9 72.49 27.69 6.27
CA PHE A 9 71.19 28.00 5.66
C PHE A 9 70.57 29.31 6.18
N SER A 10 70.17 30.17 5.26
CA SER A 10 69.49 31.45 5.53
C SER A 10 68.03 31.24 6.00
N ALA A 11 67.43 32.26 6.61
CA ALA A 11 66.05 32.19 7.11
C ALA A 11 64.99 31.98 6.01
N GLU A 12 65.30 32.29 4.75
CA GLU A 12 64.45 32.01 3.60
C GLU A 12 64.48 30.52 3.20
N GLU A 13 65.59 29.81 3.41
CA GLU A 13 65.75 28.39 3.06
C GLU A 13 65.06 27.43 4.04
N ARG A 14 64.64 27.90 5.22
CA ARG A 14 63.88 27.11 6.20
C ARG A 14 62.36 27.12 6.00
N GLY A 15 61.84 27.81 4.98
CA GLY A 15 60.41 27.79 4.63
C GLY A 15 59.48 28.41 5.69
N ASP A 16 59.98 29.32 6.52
CA ASP A 16 59.22 29.95 7.59
C ASP A 16 58.63 31.31 7.13
N THR A 17 58.02 31.37 5.95
CA THR A 17 57.40 32.59 5.37
C THR A 17 55.91 32.72 5.65
N VAL A 18 55.42 32.15 6.77
CA VAL A 18 54.12 32.52 7.33
C VAL A 18 54.39 33.29 8.62
N PRO A 19 54.09 34.61 8.66
CA PRO A 19 54.24 35.41 9.87
C PRO A 19 53.57 34.72 11.05
N ARG A 20 54.22 34.69 12.22
CA ARG A 20 53.66 34.03 13.41
C ARG A 20 52.24 34.52 13.74
N TRP A 21 51.94 35.78 13.46
CA TRP A 21 50.59 36.35 13.61
C TRP A 21 49.56 35.70 12.67
N ALA A 22 49.91 35.36 11.43
CA ALA A 22 49.01 34.68 10.50
C ALA A 22 48.72 33.22 10.91
N ARG A 23 49.71 32.52 11.49
CA ARG A 23 49.48 31.19 12.09
C ARG A 23 48.58 31.26 13.32
N VAL A 24 48.71 32.31 14.13
CA VAL A 24 47.84 32.54 15.30
C VAL A 24 46.43 32.92 14.88
N VAL A 25 46.27 33.80 13.90
CA VAL A 25 44.96 34.19 13.35
C VAL A 25 44.25 32.98 12.74
N LEU A 26 44.93 32.15 11.96
CA LEU A 26 44.33 30.95 11.36
C LEU A 26 43.92 29.92 12.43
N ARG A 27 44.71 29.76 13.50
CA ARG A 27 44.36 28.92 14.65
C ARG A 27 43.18 29.47 15.45
N LEU A 28 43.10 30.79 15.61
CA LEU A 28 41.99 31.45 16.29
C LEU A 28 40.70 31.39 15.46
N LEU A 29 40.79 31.50 14.13
CA LEU A 29 39.65 31.33 13.23
C LEU A 29 39.14 29.88 13.22
N ALA A 30 40.04 28.91 13.18
CA ALA A 30 39.67 27.49 13.31
C ALA A 30 39.06 27.19 14.69
N LEU A 31 39.61 27.78 15.76
CA LEU A 31 39.06 27.63 17.12
C LEU A 31 37.69 28.32 17.26
N ALA A 32 37.49 29.48 16.64
CA ALA A 32 36.21 30.19 16.64
C ALA A 32 35.13 29.43 15.86
N VAL A 33 35.49 28.80 14.74
CA VAL A 33 34.58 27.91 13.99
C VAL A 33 34.26 26.66 14.80
N LEU A 34 35.23 26.06 15.50
CA LEU A 34 35.00 24.89 16.35
C LEU A 34 34.14 25.22 17.59
N LEU A 35 34.37 26.40 18.19
CA LEU A 35 33.57 26.91 19.32
C LEU A 35 32.16 27.32 18.89
N GLY A 36 32.00 27.90 17.69
CA GLY A 36 30.68 28.20 17.11
C GLY A 36 29.87 26.93 16.80
N ALA A 37 30.52 25.90 16.25
CA ALA A 37 29.90 24.61 15.98
C ALA A 37 29.49 23.87 17.27
N THR A 38 30.33 23.90 18.31
CA THR A 38 30.00 23.29 19.61
C THR A 38 28.91 24.08 20.36
N ALA A 39 28.92 25.41 20.30
CA ALA A 39 27.84 26.23 20.86
C ALA A 39 26.50 26.00 20.16
N GLY A 40 26.48 25.85 18.83
CA GLY A 40 25.28 25.52 18.07
C GLY A 40 24.71 24.13 18.38
N VAL A 41 25.58 23.15 18.63
CA VAL A 41 25.17 21.80 19.08
C VAL A 41 24.62 21.82 20.51
N VAL A 42 25.21 22.60 21.41
CA VAL A 42 24.74 22.68 22.81
C VAL A 42 23.39 23.42 22.90
N TRP A 43 23.21 24.53 22.19
CA TRP A 43 21.93 25.26 22.15
C TRP A 43 20.82 24.48 21.41
N GLY A 44 21.16 23.77 20.33
CA GLY A 44 20.21 22.91 19.62
C GLY A 44 19.76 21.70 20.45
N ASN A 45 20.63 21.19 21.34
CA ASN A 45 20.34 20.01 22.15
C ASN A 45 19.46 20.32 23.37
N ASP A 46 19.55 21.52 23.95
CA ASP A 46 18.66 21.94 25.04
C ASP A 46 17.24 22.27 24.54
N ALA A 47 17.10 22.85 23.33
CA ALA A 47 15.81 22.99 22.65
C ALA A 47 15.17 21.63 22.27
N LEU A 48 16.00 20.58 22.10
CA LEU A 48 15.54 19.21 21.86
C LEU A 48 15.05 18.53 23.15
N ARG A 49 15.68 18.82 24.30
CA ARG A 49 15.26 18.26 25.61
C ARG A 49 13.90 18.79 26.07
N GLU A 50 13.56 20.03 25.75
CA GLU A 50 12.22 20.57 26.01
C GLU A 50 11.13 19.94 25.12
N ARG A 51 11.47 19.40 23.94
CA ARG A 51 10.51 18.74 23.03
C ARG A 51 10.34 17.24 23.25
N VAL A 52 11.28 16.57 23.91
CA VAL A 52 11.28 15.10 24.10
C VAL A 52 10.74 14.67 25.48
N GLY A 53 10.29 15.62 26.31
CA GLY A 53 9.68 15.33 27.61
C GLY A 53 8.18 15.02 27.54
N SER A 54 7.78 13.83 27.04
CA SER A 54 6.58 13.07 27.45
C SER A 54 6.49 11.70 26.73
N PRO A 55 5.88 10.67 27.37
CA PRO A 55 6.36 9.30 27.29
C PRO A 55 5.82 8.53 26.07
N HIS A 56 6.73 7.92 25.30
CA HIS A 56 6.38 6.87 24.33
C HIS A 56 6.01 5.60 25.11
N ALA A 57 4.76 5.17 24.92
CA ALA A 57 4.26 3.89 25.39
C ALA A 57 5.17 2.77 24.89
N ALA A 58 5.57 1.90 25.82
CA ALA A 58 6.35 0.72 25.53
C ALA A 58 5.61 -0.14 24.49
N ALA A 59 6.26 -0.36 23.35
CA ALA A 59 5.87 -1.39 22.40
C ALA A 59 5.80 -2.73 23.13
N ALA A 60 4.58 -3.23 23.31
CA ALA A 60 4.34 -4.58 23.77
C ALA A 60 4.93 -5.54 22.74
N THR A 61 5.76 -6.46 23.23
CA THR A 61 6.23 -7.62 22.49
C THR A 61 5.01 -8.44 22.06
N PRO A 62 4.86 -8.88 20.81
CA PRO A 62 3.74 -9.75 20.43
C PRO A 62 3.91 -11.05 21.20
N ALA A 63 3.00 -11.28 22.14
CA ALA A 63 2.82 -12.58 22.78
C ALA A 63 1.95 -13.45 21.86
N ASP A 64 2.23 -14.75 21.84
CA ASP A 64 1.49 -15.92 21.33
C ASP A 64 -0.01 -15.79 20.91
N ASP A 65 -0.39 -14.81 20.08
CA ASP A 65 -1.76 -14.65 19.56
C ASP A 65 -2.07 -15.58 18.37
N ASP A 66 -1.06 -16.12 17.68
CA ASP A 66 -1.23 -16.94 16.47
C ASP A 66 -1.91 -18.32 16.76
N ASP A 67 -1.73 -18.90 17.95
CA ASP A 67 -2.31 -20.21 18.29
C ASP A 67 -3.78 -20.12 18.76
N ALA A 68 -4.20 -18.98 19.31
CA ALA A 68 -5.58 -18.74 19.73
C ALA A 68 -6.49 -18.45 18.53
N ASP A 69 -6.04 -17.60 17.61
CA ASP A 69 -6.80 -17.20 16.41
C ASP A 69 -7.07 -18.40 15.47
N THR A 70 -6.11 -19.33 15.38
CA THR A 70 -6.27 -20.56 14.58
C THR A 70 -7.24 -21.57 15.20
N THR A 71 -7.32 -21.66 16.53
CA THR A 71 -8.23 -22.56 17.24
C THR A 71 -9.68 -22.07 17.16
N ASP A 72 -9.88 -20.75 17.28
CA ASP A 72 -11.20 -20.13 17.14
C ASP A 72 -11.71 -20.26 15.70
N ALA A 73 -10.86 -20.02 14.71
CA ALA A 73 -11.20 -20.23 13.30
C ALA A 73 -11.61 -21.69 13.00
N ALA A 74 -10.88 -22.68 13.55
CA ALA A 74 -11.22 -24.09 13.36
C ALA A 74 -12.59 -24.45 13.97
N SER A 75 -12.90 -23.88 15.14
CA SER A 75 -14.16 -24.08 15.85
C SER A 75 -15.34 -23.43 15.09
N GLN A 76 -15.16 -22.21 14.58
CA GLN A 76 -16.15 -21.52 13.76
C GLN A 76 -16.45 -22.29 12.47
N VAL A 77 -15.43 -22.83 11.80
CA VAL A 77 -15.61 -23.68 10.61
C VAL A 77 -16.42 -24.94 10.94
N ALA A 78 -16.20 -25.55 12.11
CA ALA A 78 -16.99 -26.70 12.55
C ALA A 78 -18.45 -26.31 12.82
N ALA A 79 -18.70 -25.16 13.45
CA ALA A 79 -20.04 -24.60 13.64
C ALA A 79 -20.76 -24.36 12.30
N LEU A 80 -20.06 -23.76 11.33
CA LEU A 80 -20.58 -23.51 9.98
C LEU A 80 -20.99 -24.80 9.26
N ARG A 81 -20.16 -25.86 9.31
CA ARG A 81 -20.48 -27.16 8.69
C ARG A 81 -21.68 -27.85 9.34
N ARG A 82 -21.84 -27.73 10.65
CA ARG A 82 -23.03 -28.22 11.37
C ARG A 82 -24.29 -27.51 10.89
N GLU A 83 -24.20 -26.18 10.76
CA GLU A 83 -25.30 -25.35 10.29
C GLU A 83 -25.71 -25.68 8.85
N ASP A 84 -24.74 -25.90 7.96
CA ASP A 84 -25.02 -26.34 6.58
C ASP A 84 -25.77 -27.65 6.49
N THR A 85 -25.39 -28.59 7.35
CA THR A 85 -26.03 -29.90 7.40
C THR A 85 -27.48 -29.73 7.88
N ARG A 86 -27.69 -28.91 8.92
CA ARG A 86 -29.01 -28.61 9.48
C ARG A 86 -29.95 -27.96 8.47
N LEU A 87 -29.49 -26.91 7.78
CA LEU A 87 -30.30 -26.20 6.78
C LEU A 87 -30.64 -27.08 5.57
N ARG A 88 -29.68 -27.89 5.08
CA ARG A 88 -29.95 -28.85 3.99
C ARG A 88 -31.04 -29.85 4.38
N SER A 89 -31.00 -30.38 5.61
CA SER A 89 -32.05 -31.27 6.11
C SER A 89 -33.40 -30.57 6.26
N ALA A 90 -33.43 -29.34 6.77
CA ALA A 90 -34.65 -28.57 6.96
C ALA A 90 -35.34 -28.22 5.63
N VAL A 91 -34.58 -27.79 4.62
CA VAL A 91 -35.09 -27.50 3.26
C VAL A 91 -35.61 -28.76 2.57
N ALA A 92 -35.04 -29.93 2.86
CA ALA A 92 -35.56 -31.23 2.41
C ALA A 92 -36.84 -31.67 3.15
N LEU A 93 -37.46 -30.79 3.96
CA LEU A 93 -38.65 -31.05 4.79
C LEU A 93 -38.48 -32.24 5.76
N ALA A 94 -37.24 -32.56 6.12
CA ALA A 94 -36.88 -33.48 7.18
C ALA A 94 -36.28 -32.68 8.34
N PRO A 95 -37.10 -31.89 9.07
CA PRO A 95 -36.58 -30.93 10.03
C PRO A 95 -35.75 -31.64 11.11
N PRO A 96 -34.48 -31.25 11.29
CA PRO A 96 -33.69 -31.77 12.39
C PRO A 96 -34.27 -31.31 13.73
N ALA A 97 -33.97 -32.03 14.80
CA ALA A 97 -34.40 -31.67 16.15
C ALA A 97 -34.04 -30.21 16.47
N GLY A 98 -34.98 -29.46 17.07
CA GLY A 98 -34.79 -28.04 17.40
C GLY A 98 -34.92 -27.07 16.21
N THR A 99 -35.45 -27.52 15.06
CA THR A 99 -35.77 -26.65 13.92
C THR A 99 -37.24 -26.76 13.53
N TRP A 100 -37.92 -25.63 13.39
CA TRP A 100 -39.27 -25.54 12.83
C TRP A 100 -39.24 -25.03 11.40
N VAL A 101 -39.92 -25.74 10.50
CA VAL A 101 -40.08 -25.32 9.09
C VAL A 101 -41.49 -24.80 8.88
N LEU A 102 -41.60 -23.51 8.57
CA LEU A 102 -42.86 -22.83 8.30
C LEU A 102 -43.20 -22.96 6.82
N THR A 103 -44.28 -23.68 6.51
CA THR A 103 -44.73 -23.89 5.13
C THR A 103 -45.74 -22.83 4.70
N ALA A 104 -45.84 -22.58 3.39
CA ALA A 104 -46.70 -21.55 2.83
C ALA A 104 -48.17 -21.71 3.29
N ARG A 105 -48.77 -20.61 3.74
CA ARG A 105 -50.19 -20.51 4.11
C ARG A 105 -50.71 -19.11 3.77
N PRO A 106 -52.04 -18.89 3.69
CA PRO A 106 -52.60 -17.58 3.31
C PRO A 106 -52.21 -16.44 4.25
N GLU A 107 -52.26 -16.67 5.56
CA GLU A 107 -51.88 -15.69 6.59
C GLU A 107 -50.41 -15.81 6.97
N PRO A 108 -49.67 -14.72 7.19
CA PRO A 108 -48.30 -14.80 7.68
C PRO A 108 -48.25 -15.50 9.04
N TYR A 109 -47.15 -16.19 9.32
CA TYR A 109 -46.81 -16.63 10.68
C TYR A 109 -46.44 -15.42 11.52
N THR A 110 -46.83 -15.44 12.79
CA THR A 110 -46.59 -14.35 13.73
C THR A 110 -45.75 -14.82 14.90
N LEU A 111 -45.27 -13.88 15.72
CA LEU A 111 -44.61 -14.22 16.98
C LEU A 111 -45.49 -15.10 17.89
N ASP A 112 -46.81 -14.90 17.90
CA ASP A 112 -47.74 -15.70 18.70
C ASP A 112 -47.88 -17.13 18.14
N ASP A 113 -47.82 -17.32 16.82
CA ASP A 113 -47.72 -18.65 16.21
C ASP A 113 -46.44 -19.37 16.66
N LEU A 114 -45.30 -18.67 16.73
CA LEU A 114 -44.03 -19.24 17.18
C LEU A 114 -44.07 -19.66 18.66
N VAL A 115 -44.81 -18.92 19.50
CA VAL A 115 -45.08 -19.31 20.89
C VAL A 115 -45.97 -20.54 20.94
N ALA A 116 -47.03 -20.58 20.12
CA ALA A 116 -47.99 -21.69 20.10
C ALA A 116 -47.34 -23.04 19.71
N ILE A 117 -46.36 -23.02 18.80
CA ILE A 117 -45.58 -24.22 18.42
C ILE A 117 -44.40 -24.50 19.36
N GLY A 118 -44.17 -23.67 20.39
CA GLY A 118 -43.09 -23.84 21.36
C GLY A 118 -41.70 -23.48 20.83
N ALA A 119 -41.59 -22.84 19.67
CA ALA A 119 -40.31 -22.35 19.15
C ALA A 119 -39.80 -21.14 19.95
N VAL A 120 -40.73 -20.35 20.47
CA VAL A 120 -40.49 -19.21 21.35
C VAL A 120 -41.08 -19.51 22.73
N THR A 121 -40.33 -19.17 23.77
CA THR A 121 -40.73 -19.31 25.18
C THR A 121 -40.52 -18.00 25.93
N GLY A 122 -40.85 -17.93 27.22
CA GLY A 122 -40.61 -16.74 28.04
C GLY A 122 -41.81 -15.80 28.14
N GLY A 123 -41.55 -14.57 28.59
CA GLY A 123 -42.59 -13.60 28.93
C GLY A 123 -43.02 -12.73 27.75
N ALA A 124 -44.18 -12.06 27.87
CA ALA A 124 -44.75 -11.22 26.81
C ALA A 124 -43.85 -10.06 26.36
N LEU A 125 -42.99 -9.53 27.23
CA LEU A 125 -42.06 -8.44 26.91
C LEU A 125 -40.69 -8.92 26.42
N VAL A 126 -40.24 -10.07 26.91
CA VAL A 126 -38.93 -10.64 26.61
C VAL A 126 -39.08 -12.11 26.22
N PRO A 127 -39.63 -12.38 25.02
CA PRO A 127 -39.67 -13.73 24.46
C PRO A 127 -38.26 -14.20 24.11
N THR A 128 -38.03 -15.51 24.22
CA THR A 128 -36.77 -16.18 23.85
C THR A 128 -37.05 -17.23 22.79
N LEU A 129 -36.45 -17.07 21.60
CA LEU A 129 -36.39 -18.09 20.58
C LEU A 129 -35.43 -19.20 21.02
N VAL A 130 -35.96 -20.41 21.18
CA VAL A 130 -35.21 -21.59 21.66
C VAL A 130 -35.01 -22.66 20.59
N SER A 131 -35.76 -22.55 19.49
CA SER A 131 -35.63 -23.40 18.30
C SER A 131 -35.40 -22.55 17.06
N SER A 132 -34.56 -23.02 16.14
CA SER A 132 -34.33 -22.34 14.87
C SER A 132 -35.58 -22.37 13.99
N ILE A 133 -35.76 -21.32 13.19
CA ILE A 133 -36.89 -21.17 12.27
C ILE A 133 -36.37 -21.19 10.84
N VAL A 134 -37.02 -21.98 10.00
CA VAL A 134 -36.86 -21.92 8.55
C VAL A 134 -38.19 -21.50 7.94
N VAL A 135 -38.25 -20.32 7.34
CA VAL A 135 -39.39 -19.86 6.55
C VAL A 135 -39.21 -20.42 5.14
N ALA A 136 -39.97 -21.46 4.81
CA ALA A 136 -39.82 -22.15 3.53
C ALA A 136 -40.41 -21.34 2.37
N ARG A 137 -40.20 -21.86 1.17
CA ARG A 137 -40.65 -21.25 -0.08
C ARG A 137 -42.11 -20.80 -0.04
N GLY A 138 -42.34 -19.51 -0.32
CA GLY A 138 -43.66 -18.88 -0.36
C GLY A 138 -44.35 -18.73 1.00
N ALA A 139 -43.69 -19.08 2.10
CA ALA A 139 -44.16 -18.76 3.44
C ALA A 139 -43.74 -17.35 3.85
N ARG A 140 -44.45 -16.78 4.82
CA ARG A 140 -44.19 -15.44 5.35
C ARG A 140 -44.13 -15.47 6.87
N LEU A 141 -43.14 -14.83 7.46
CA LEU A 141 -43.01 -14.65 8.90
C LEU A 141 -42.96 -13.15 9.25
N ASP A 142 -43.93 -12.73 10.05
CA ASP A 142 -44.11 -11.35 10.51
C ASP A 142 -43.89 -11.27 12.02
N ILE A 143 -42.72 -10.78 12.42
CA ILE A 143 -42.41 -10.45 13.82
C ILE A 143 -42.63 -8.96 14.01
N VAL A 144 -43.89 -8.57 14.25
CA VAL A 144 -44.28 -7.19 14.57
C VAL A 144 -44.50 -7.08 16.07
N ALA A 145 -43.51 -6.52 16.77
CA ALA A 145 -43.45 -6.57 18.23
C ALA A 145 -42.84 -5.29 18.84
N PRO A 146 -43.52 -4.13 18.71
CA PRO A 146 -43.01 -2.85 19.21
C PRO A 146 -42.66 -2.89 20.70
N GLY A 147 -41.45 -2.44 21.04
CA GLY A 147 -40.97 -2.35 22.43
C GLY A 147 -40.64 -3.69 23.09
N ARG A 148 -40.76 -4.81 22.37
CA ARG A 148 -40.36 -6.13 22.88
C ARG A 148 -38.89 -6.42 22.58
N THR A 149 -38.30 -7.29 23.40
CA THR A 149 -36.95 -7.81 23.19
C THR A 149 -37.00 -9.31 22.90
N LEU A 150 -36.81 -9.69 21.65
CA LEU A 150 -36.64 -11.09 21.25
C LEU A 150 -35.20 -11.54 21.51
N ARG A 151 -35.03 -12.38 22.53
CA ARG A 151 -33.77 -13.10 22.75
C ARG A 151 -33.67 -14.27 21.80
N MET A 152 -32.51 -14.49 21.20
CA MET A 152 -32.18 -15.67 20.41
C MET A 152 -31.16 -16.48 21.18
N ARG A 153 -31.52 -17.69 21.61
CA ARG A 153 -30.60 -18.54 22.39
C ARG A 153 -29.30 -18.78 21.61
N SER A 154 -28.18 -18.50 22.25
CA SER A 154 -26.83 -18.65 21.72
C SER A 154 -25.87 -18.90 22.88
N ASP A 155 -25.41 -20.14 23.01
CA ASP A 155 -24.54 -20.59 24.10
C ASP A 155 -23.58 -21.68 23.57
N ALA A 156 -22.68 -22.15 24.44
CA ALA A 156 -21.68 -23.16 24.08
C ALA A 156 -22.26 -24.49 23.58
N ASP A 157 -23.53 -24.81 23.90
CA ASP A 157 -24.21 -26.00 23.40
C ASP A 157 -24.79 -25.78 21.98
N GLY A 158 -25.05 -24.53 21.62
CA GLY A 158 -25.35 -24.10 20.26
C GLY A 158 -26.19 -22.82 20.18
N PHE A 159 -26.58 -22.49 18.96
CA PHE A 159 -27.32 -21.26 18.66
C PHE A 159 -28.60 -21.53 17.86
N VAL A 160 -29.50 -20.55 17.85
CA VAL A 160 -30.69 -20.54 17.00
C VAL A 160 -30.53 -19.55 15.85
N SER A 161 -31.24 -19.80 14.75
CA SER A 161 -31.30 -18.85 13.63
C SER A 161 -32.72 -18.67 13.09
N ILE A 162 -32.97 -17.54 12.45
CA ILE A 162 -34.16 -17.31 11.62
C ILE A 162 -33.68 -17.24 10.17
N VAL A 163 -34.06 -18.23 9.38
CA VAL A 163 -33.66 -18.31 7.97
C VAL A 163 -34.89 -18.34 7.09
N ALA A 164 -35.08 -17.32 6.25
CA ALA A 164 -36.04 -17.39 5.16
C ALA A 164 -35.35 -17.94 3.91
N TRP A 165 -35.96 -18.93 3.27
CA TRP A 165 -35.46 -19.59 2.08
C TRP A 165 -36.54 -19.57 1.01
N ASP A 166 -36.40 -18.65 0.05
CA ASP A 166 -37.42 -18.28 -0.93
C ASP A 166 -38.76 -17.88 -0.27
N GLY A 167 -38.65 -17.27 0.91
CA GLY A 167 -39.78 -16.82 1.73
C GLY A 167 -39.58 -15.37 2.18
N ASP A 168 -40.64 -14.78 2.74
CA ASP A 168 -40.62 -13.39 3.20
C ASP A 168 -40.44 -13.31 4.71
N LEU A 169 -39.58 -12.41 5.14
CA LEU A 169 -39.35 -12.09 6.55
C LEU A 169 -39.62 -10.61 6.80
N ARG A 170 -40.58 -10.32 7.69
CA ARG A 170 -40.86 -8.97 8.18
C ARG A 170 -40.51 -8.85 9.65
N LEU A 171 -39.67 -7.89 9.99
CA LEU A 171 -39.30 -7.53 11.36
C LEU A 171 -39.70 -6.07 11.60
N ALA A 172 -40.56 -5.81 12.59
CA ALA A 172 -41.03 -4.44 12.80
C ALA A 172 -41.28 -4.07 14.26
N GLY A 173 -40.81 -2.88 14.62
CA GLY A 173 -41.22 -2.11 15.79
C GLY A 173 -41.90 -0.80 15.38
N THR A 174 -41.67 0.24 16.17
CA THR A 174 -42.01 1.63 15.85
C THR A 174 -40.86 2.54 16.24
N ALA A 175 -40.77 3.75 15.68
CA ALA A 175 -39.67 4.69 15.99
C ALA A 175 -39.48 4.95 17.51
N GLY A 176 -40.57 5.04 18.28
CA GLY A 176 -40.51 5.23 19.74
C GLY A 176 -40.39 3.93 20.56
N GLN A 177 -40.67 2.78 19.94
CA GLN A 177 -40.64 1.46 20.57
C GLN A 177 -40.10 0.44 19.55
N PRO A 178 -38.77 0.43 19.31
CA PRO A 178 -38.18 -0.49 18.35
C PRO A 178 -38.34 -1.93 18.82
N LEU A 179 -38.38 -2.86 17.86
CA LEU A 179 -38.22 -4.29 18.15
C LEU A 179 -36.73 -4.54 18.41
N ARG A 180 -36.39 -5.07 19.58
CA ARG A 180 -35.01 -5.45 19.92
C ARG A 180 -34.80 -6.94 19.67
N ILE A 181 -33.73 -7.31 18.99
CA ILE A 181 -33.31 -8.70 18.76
C ILE A 181 -31.89 -8.86 19.28
N VAL A 182 -31.65 -9.84 20.15
CA VAL A 182 -30.35 -10.04 20.80
C VAL A 182 -29.94 -11.50 20.78
N GLY A 183 -28.71 -11.79 20.35
CA GLY A 183 -28.07 -13.08 20.62
C GLY A 183 -27.79 -13.20 22.12
N TRP A 184 -28.33 -14.22 22.77
CA TRP A 184 -28.41 -14.29 24.24
C TRP A 184 -27.98 -15.65 24.77
N ASP A 185 -27.00 -15.65 25.66
CA ASP A 185 -26.59 -16.82 26.43
C ASP A 185 -27.44 -16.92 27.70
N PRO A 186 -28.36 -17.90 27.80
CA PRO A 186 -29.16 -18.11 29.00
C PRO A 186 -28.33 -18.57 30.20
N THR A 187 -27.16 -19.18 29.97
CA THR A 187 -26.25 -19.71 30.98
C THR A 187 -25.45 -18.58 31.63
N ALA A 188 -24.86 -17.70 30.82
CA ALA A 188 -24.19 -16.49 31.29
C ALA A 188 -25.17 -15.39 31.70
N THR A 189 -26.44 -15.50 31.32
CA THR A 189 -27.48 -14.47 31.52
C THR A 189 -27.08 -13.10 30.93
N ALA A 190 -26.42 -13.13 29.77
CA ALA A 190 -25.88 -11.96 29.10
C ALA A 190 -26.02 -12.10 27.57
N PRO A 191 -25.87 -11.01 26.79
CA PRO A 191 -25.68 -11.11 25.36
C PRO A 191 -24.47 -11.98 25.02
N ASP A 192 -24.56 -12.76 23.95
CA ASP A 192 -23.50 -13.69 23.55
C ASP A 192 -22.39 -12.97 22.77
N SER A 193 -21.25 -12.74 23.42
CA SER A 193 -20.08 -12.11 22.78
C SER A 193 -19.15 -13.10 22.09
N THR A 194 -19.36 -14.41 22.25
CA THR A 194 -18.46 -15.44 21.74
C THR A 194 -18.83 -15.79 20.31
N THR A 195 -17.83 -15.93 19.44
CA THR A 195 -18.04 -16.37 18.05
C THR A 195 -17.47 -17.76 17.78
N ALA A 196 -16.54 -18.25 18.61
CA ALA A 196 -15.81 -19.50 18.41
C ALA A 196 -16.73 -20.73 18.29
N ASP A 197 -17.79 -20.78 19.07
CA ASP A 197 -18.81 -21.85 19.11
C ASP A 197 -19.99 -21.64 18.15
N GLY A 198 -20.03 -20.48 17.50
CA GLY A 198 -21.10 -20.02 16.64
C GLY A 198 -22.13 -19.19 17.40
N ARG A 199 -22.80 -18.28 16.70
CA ARG A 199 -23.72 -17.31 17.30
C ARG A 199 -25.02 -17.19 16.54
N ALA A 200 -26.09 -16.85 17.26
CA ALA A 200 -27.40 -16.62 16.66
C ALA A 200 -27.36 -15.59 15.51
N TYR A 201 -28.14 -15.81 14.46
CA TYR A 201 -28.13 -14.95 13.27
C TYR A 201 -29.45 -14.99 12.49
N ILE A 202 -29.62 -14.03 11.58
CA ILE A 202 -30.78 -13.90 10.69
C ILE A 202 -30.29 -13.94 9.25
N ARG A 203 -30.98 -14.73 8.40
CA ARG A 203 -30.68 -14.81 6.98
C ARG A 203 -31.93 -14.83 6.12
N VAL A 204 -31.90 -14.15 4.99
CA VAL A 204 -32.84 -14.33 3.89
C VAL A 204 -32.07 -14.83 2.67
N LYS A 205 -32.51 -15.95 2.09
CA LYS A 205 -31.95 -16.51 0.87
C LYS A 205 -33.04 -16.55 -0.20
N ASP A 206 -32.78 -15.99 -1.39
CA ASP A 206 -33.71 -15.99 -2.52
C ASP A 206 -35.10 -15.39 -2.19
N GLY A 207 -35.18 -14.50 -1.20
CA GLY A 207 -36.45 -14.05 -0.64
C GLY A 207 -36.49 -12.55 -0.40
N ARG A 208 -37.45 -12.11 0.43
CA ARG A 208 -37.63 -10.69 0.76
C ARG A 208 -37.42 -10.44 2.24
N LEU A 209 -36.64 -9.41 2.56
CA LEU A 209 -36.52 -8.86 3.90
C LEU A 209 -37.22 -7.49 3.96
N ASP A 210 -38.15 -7.33 4.89
CA ASP A 210 -38.73 -6.03 5.26
C ASP A 210 -38.41 -5.73 6.73
N VAL A 211 -37.70 -4.63 6.99
CA VAL A 211 -37.31 -4.19 8.34
C VAL A 211 -37.79 -2.77 8.60
N ALA A 212 -38.42 -2.56 9.75
CA ALA A 212 -38.84 -1.23 10.20
C ALA A 212 -38.59 -1.03 11.70
N HIS A 213 -37.70 -0.11 12.06
CA HIS A 213 -37.40 0.27 13.46
C HIS A 213 -37.01 -0.94 14.33
N VAL A 214 -35.88 -1.57 13.98
CA VAL A 214 -35.35 -2.77 14.63
C VAL A 214 -33.96 -2.47 15.17
N ALA A 215 -33.68 -2.89 16.41
CA ALA A 215 -32.34 -2.89 16.95
C ALA A 215 -31.86 -4.34 17.11
N ALA A 216 -30.81 -4.72 16.41
CA ALA A 216 -30.22 -6.06 16.44
C ALA A 216 -28.84 -6.00 17.07
N ASN A 217 -28.53 -6.90 18.01
CA ASN A 217 -27.19 -6.94 18.59
C ASN A 217 -26.68 -8.33 18.94
N HIS A 218 -25.35 -8.46 18.99
CA HIS A 218 -24.65 -9.72 19.27
C HIS A 218 -25.10 -10.85 18.34
N LEU A 219 -25.15 -10.59 17.03
CA LEU A 219 -25.53 -11.57 16.02
C LEU A 219 -24.34 -11.96 15.14
N GLY A 220 -24.38 -13.20 14.64
CA GLY A 220 -23.46 -13.76 13.66
C GLY A 220 -22.06 -14.06 14.20
N PHE A 221 -21.29 -14.89 13.51
CA PHE A 221 -20.03 -15.43 14.05
C PHE A 221 -18.95 -15.73 13.03
N TRP A 222 -19.28 -15.68 11.75
CA TRP A 222 -18.39 -15.99 10.64
C TRP A 222 -18.73 -15.10 9.45
N SER A 223 -17.90 -15.09 8.41
CA SER A 223 -18.15 -14.29 7.23
C SER A 223 -19.44 -14.66 6.48
N GLY A 224 -19.94 -13.66 5.74
CA GLY A 224 -21.04 -13.83 4.80
C GLY A 224 -22.37 -14.23 5.44
N ARG A 225 -22.90 -15.38 5.03
CA ARG A 225 -24.27 -15.84 5.32
C ARG A 225 -24.62 -16.06 6.81
N THR A 226 -23.63 -16.05 7.69
CA THR A 226 -23.77 -16.18 9.15
C THR A 226 -23.15 -14.97 9.88
N GLY A 227 -22.94 -13.86 9.17
CA GLY A 227 -22.29 -12.65 9.70
C GLY A 227 -23.12 -11.83 10.66
N GLY A 228 -24.44 -12.01 10.66
CA GLY A 228 -25.35 -11.28 11.55
C GLY A 228 -26.72 -11.21 10.91
N ILE A 229 -26.95 -10.16 10.12
CA ILE A 229 -28.08 -10.04 9.20
C ILE A 229 -27.54 -10.21 7.78
N ALA A 230 -27.96 -11.28 7.11
CA ALA A 230 -27.47 -11.62 5.77
C ALA A 230 -28.60 -11.80 4.76
N LEU A 231 -28.38 -11.28 3.56
CA LEU A 231 -29.16 -11.58 2.36
C LEU A 231 -28.27 -12.26 1.34
N THR A 232 -28.72 -13.39 0.82
CA THR A 232 -27.94 -14.20 -0.13
C THR A 232 -28.83 -14.67 -1.27
N GLY A 233 -28.70 -14.07 -2.45
CA GLY A 233 -29.44 -14.47 -3.62
C GLY A 233 -28.71 -15.45 -4.52
N THR A 234 -29.43 -15.89 -5.54
CA THR A 234 -28.95 -16.70 -6.65
C THR A 234 -29.52 -16.13 -7.93
N SER A 235 -28.93 -16.46 -9.07
CA SER A 235 -29.41 -16.01 -10.39
C SER A 235 -30.82 -16.49 -10.73
N GLU A 236 -31.36 -17.46 -10.01
CA GLU A 236 -32.66 -18.05 -10.27
C GLU A 236 -33.82 -17.27 -9.64
N THR A 237 -33.57 -16.48 -8.58
CA THR A 237 -34.63 -15.82 -7.81
C THR A 237 -34.12 -14.52 -7.17
N LEU A 238 -34.90 -13.46 -7.32
CA LEU A 238 -34.58 -12.14 -6.79
C LEU A 238 -34.55 -12.15 -5.26
N THR A 239 -33.46 -11.64 -4.69
CA THR A 239 -33.37 -11.38 -3.24
C THR A 239 -33.44 -9.88 -3.00
N ARG A 240 -34.44 -9.44 -2.25
CA ARG A 240 -34.76 -8.02 -2.04
C ARG A 240 -34.71 -7.62 -0.58
N ALA A 241 -34.34 -6.36 -0.32
CA ALA A 241 -34.34 -5.78 1.02
C ALA A 241 -34.99 -4.41 1.03
N PHE A 242 -35.89 -4.19 1.99
CA PHE A 242 -36.43 -2.86 2.31
C PHE A 242 -36.24 -2.64 3.81
N VAL A 243 -35.22 -1.85 4.15
CA VAL A 243 -34.76 -1.65 5.52
C VAL A 243 -34.87 -0.17 5.86
N THR A 244 -35.60 0.14 6.93
CA THR A 244 -35.70 1.49 7.48
C THR A 244 -35.54 1.45 8.99
N GLY A 245 -34.65 2.26 9.56
CA GLY A 245 -34.49 2.31 11.02
C GLY A 245 -33.87 1.03 11.58
N LEU A 246 -32.81 0.50 10.97
CA LEU A 246 -32.09 -0.66 11.49
C LEU A 246 -30.84 -0.23 12.26
N ASP A 247 -30.79 -0.54 13.55
CA ASP A 247 -29.63 -0.35 14.41
C ASP A 247 -28.94 -1.69 14.69
N VAL A 248 -27.80 -1.95 14.06
CA VAL A 248 -26.98 -3.14 14.32
C VAL A 248 -25.80 -2.77 15.22
N SER A 249 -25.58 -3.55 16.28
CA SER A 249 -24.41 -3.37 17.14
C SER A 249 -23.81 -4.66 17.66
N ASP A 250 -22.49 -4.70 17.89
CA ASP A 250 -21.79 -5.89 18.43
C ASP A 250 -21.97 -7.16 17.56
N ALA A 251 -22.35 -7.00 16.30
CA ALA A 251 -22.48 -8.11 15.37
C ALA A 251 -21.11 -8.50 14.81
N HIS A 252 -21.01 -9.68 14.22
CA HIS A 252 -19.77 -10.08 13.55
C HIS A 252 -19.54 -9.24 12.28
N LEU A 253 -20.54 -9.20 11.40
CA LEU A 253 -20.71 -8.24 10.31
C LEU A 253 -21.99 -7.44 10.55
N GLY A 254 -22.04 -6.18 10.14
CA GLY A 254 -23.25 -5.37 10.31
C GLY A 254 -24.38 -5.85 9.40
N MET A 255 -24.16 -5.81 8.09
CA MET A 255 -25.10 -6.34 7.09
C MET A 255 -24.36 -6.90 5.89
N PHE A 256 -24.75 -8.11 5.47
CA PHE A 256 -24.15 -8.80 4.33
C PHE A 256 -25.15 -8.94 3.19
N LEU A 257 -24.86 -8.34 2.05
CA LEU A 257 -25.67 -8.32 0.84
C LEU A 257 -24.93 -9.05 -0.27
N SER A 258 -25.34 -10.27 -0.58
CA SER A 258 -24.69 -11.13 -1.58
C SER A 258 -25.70 -11.55 -2.64
N GLY A 259 -25.45 -11.22 -3.91
CA GLY A 259 -26.36 -11.53 -5.01
C GLY A 259 -27.76 -10.97 -4.83
N VAL A 260 -27.89 -9.78 -4.24
CA VAL A 260 -29.19 -9.11 -4.06
C VAL A 260 -29.53 -8.26 -5.28
N SER A 261 -30.81 -8.09 -5.55
CA SER A 261 -31.31 -7.20 -6.59
C SER A 261 -32.38 -6.34 -5.95
N GLU A 262 -32.26 -5.01 -6.00
CA GLU A 262 -33.13 -4.06 -5.30
C GLU A 262 -33.02 -4.17 -3.76
N ALA A 263 -31.98 -3.56 -3.21
CA ALA A 263 -31.83 -3.41 -1.76
C ALA A 263 -31.84 -1.93 -1.38
N VAL A 264 -32.75 -1.54 -0.50
CA VAL A 264 -32.81 -0.18 0.07
C VAL A 264 -32.56 -0.27 1.57
N VAL A 265 -31.53 0.43 2.04
CA VAL A 265 -31.18 0.59 3.45
C VAL A 265 -31.22 2.07 3.79
N ASP A 266 -32.17 2.47 4.62
CA ASP A 266 -32.45 3.87 4.94
C ASP A 266 -32.45 4.10 6.45
N ASP A 267 -31.99 5.26 6.90
CA ASP A 267 -31.99 5.70 8.31
C ASP A 267 -31.47 4.59 9.25
N SER A 268 -30.27 4.07 8.98
CA SER A 268 -29.74 2.87 9.63
C SER A 268 -28.36 3.09 10.22
N SER A 269 -28.02 2.34 11.28
CA SER A 269 -26.73 2.42 11.95
C SER A 269 -26.07 1.06 12.15
N PHE A 270 -24.77 0.99 11.90
CA PHE A 270 -23.94 -0.20 12.08
C PHE A 270 -22.75 0.17 12.97
N THR A 271 -22.72 -0.32 14.21
CA THR A 271 -21.75 0.12 15.20
C THR A 271 -21.03 -1.02 15.89
N ARG A 272 -19.73 -0.89 16.16
CA ARG A 272 -18.97 -1.87 16.95
C ARG A 272 -19.06 -3.30 16.37
N THR A 273 -19.06 -3.42 15.05
CA THR A 273 -18.99 -4.73 14.39
C THR A 273 -17.57 -5.27 14.47
N GLN A 274 -17.44 -6.59 14.62
CA GLN A 274 -16.12 -7.22 14.76
C GLN A 274 -15.33 -7.18 13.45
N GLN A 275 -16.01 -7.25 12.31
CA GLN A 275 -15.46 -7.10 10.97
C GLN A 275 -16.12 -5.89 10.27
N ASP A 276 -16.48 -6.03 9.00
CA ASP A 276 -16.99 -4.95 8.16
C ASP A 276 -18.38 -4.47 8.61
N GLY A 277 -18.66 -3.19 8.34
CA GLY A 277 -19.95 -2.57 8.63
C GLY A 277 -21.04 -3.08 7.69
N VAL A 278 -20.93 -2.72 6.40
CA VAL A 278 -21.82 -3.22 5.34
C VAL A 278 -21.00 -3.80 4.21
N GLU A 279 -21.38 -4.98 3.74
CA GLU A 279 -20.73 -5.66 2.62
C GLU A 279 -21.74 -5.92 1.50
N VAL A 280 -21.41 -5.48 0.29
CA VAL A 280 -22.15 -5.69 -0.96
C VAL A 280 -21.26 -6.52 -1.89
N THR A 281 -21.73 -7.72 -2.26
CA THR A 281 -20.89 -8.69 -2.95
C THR A 281 -21.67 -9.58 -3.92
N SER A 282 -20.92 -10.39 -4.68
CA SER A 282 -21.42 -11.58 -5.38
C SER A 282 -22.50 -11.29 -6.41
N GLY A 283 -22.34 -10.24 -7.21
CA GLY A 283 -23.33 -9.93 -8.26
C GLY A 283 -24.48 -9.06 -7.80
N SER A 284 -24.33 -8.31 -6.69
CA SER A 284 -25.43 -7.48 -6.19
C SER A 284 -25.64 -6.25 -7.09
N THR A 285 -26.89 -5.91 -7.35
CA THR A 285 -27.27 -4.78 -8.22
C THR A 285 -28.43 -3.99 -7.62
N ASP A 286 -28.51 -2.70 -7.96
CA ASP A 286 -29.55 -1.77 -7.50
C ASP A 286 -29.59 -1.69 -5.97
N VAL A 287 -28.44 -1.37 -5.37
CA VAL A 287 -28.28 -1.25 -3.92
C VAL A 287 -28.18 0.22 -3.53
N LEU A 288 -29.16 0.70 -2.76
CA LEU A 288 -29.21 2.06 -2.23
C LEU A 288 -28.99 2.04 -0.72
N LEU A 289 -27.94 2.73 -0.25
CA LEU A 289 -27.74 3.07 1.16
C LEU A 289 -27.98 4.57 1.32
N ARG A 290 -28.98 4.94 2.12
CA ARG A 290 -29.33 6.32 2.39
C ARG A 290 -29.32 6.63 3.89
N THR A 291 -28.84 7.81 4.26
CA THR A 291 -28.84 8.29 5.66
C THR A 291 -28.32 7.21 6.62
N THR A 292 -27.17 6.64 6.29
CA THR A 292 -26.63 5.46 6.98
C THR A 292 -25.34 5.81 7.72
N ARG A 293 -25.24 5.39 9.00
CA ARG A 293 -24.05 5.61 9.83
C ARG A 293 -23.32 4.29 10.10
N ILE A 294 -22.02 4.25 9.85
CA ILE A 294 -21.16 3.12 10.13
C ILE A 294 -20.05 3.61 11.07
N ALA A 295 -19.91 3.02 12.27
CA ALA A 295 -18.94 3.50 13.24
C ALA A 295 -18.28 2.42 14.08
N ASP A 296 -17.00 2.64 14.44
CA ASP A 296 -16.25 1.79 15.36
C ASP A 296 -16.18 0.32 14.89
N VAL A 297 -15.99 0.10 13.58
CA VAL A 297 -16.00 -1.23 12.98
C VAL A 297 -14.60 -1.81 12.90
N GLY A 298 -14.43 -3.11 13.11
CA GLY A 298 -13.12 -3.77 13.08
C GLY A 298 -12.51 -3.88 11.67
N GLY A 299 -13.36 -3.96 10.65
CA GLY A 299 -12.97 -4.07 9.23
C GLY A 299 -13.16 -2.76 8.46
N ASP A 300 -13.49 -2.89 7.18
CA ASP A 300 -13.86 -1.74 6.34
C ASP A 300 -15.26 -1.23 6.74
N GLY A 301 -15.48 0.08 6.60
CA GLY A 301 -16.81 0.66 6.84
C GLY A 301 -17.83 0.11 5.86
N LEU A 302 -17.57 0.35 4.58
CA LEU A 302 -18.32 -0.20 3.46
C LEU A 302 -17.38 -0.99 2.55
N LEU A 303 -17.78 -2.22 2.20
CA LEU A 303 -17.10 -3.05 1.22
C LEU A 303 -18.04 -3.35 0.06
N VAL A 304 -17.66 -2.93 -1.14
CA VAL A 304 -18.29 -3.36 -2.40
C VAL A 304 -17.29 -4.24 -3.14
N SER A 305 -17.62 -5.51 -3.34
CA SER A 305 -16.74 -6.45 -4.01
C SER A 305 -17.09 -6.67 -5.47
N ARG A 306 -16.14 -7.27 -6.19
CA ARG A 306 -16.30 -7.73 -7.58
C ARG A 306 -17.62 -8.44 -7.81
N GLY A 307 -18.18 -8.22 -8.99
CA GLY A 307 -19.51 -8.71 -9.33
C GLY A 307 -20.61 -7.65 -9.19
N SER A 308 -20.42 -6.65 -8.33
CA SER A 308 -21.52 -5.75 -7.93
C SER A 308 -21.50 -4.45 -8.73
N SER A 309 -22.68 -3.96 -9.12
CA SER A 309 -22.89 -2.75 -9.94
C SER A 309 -24.11 -1.98 -9.46
N ALA A 310 -24.33 -0.76 -9.97
CA ALA A 310 -25.50 0.06 -9.62
C ALA A 310 -25.67 0.21 -8.10
N VAL A 311 -24.61 0.71 -7.45
CA VAL A 311 -24.57 0.98 -6.01
C VAL A 311 -24.68 2.49 -5.80
N THR A 312 -25.68 2.91 -5.04
CA THR A 312 -25.94 4.31 -4.71
C THR A 312 -25.77 4.55 -3.21
N LEU A 313 -24.98 5.56 -2.86
CA LEU A 313 -24.76 6.00 -1.48
C LEU A 313 -25.23 7.45 -1.34
N GLU A 314 -26.23 7.69 -0.48
CA GLU A 314 -26.78 9.02 -0.20
C GLU A 314 -26.62 9.34 1.30
N ASP A 315 -25.91 10.40 1.65
CA ASP A 315 -25.71 10.83 3.05
C ASP A 315 -25.18 9.71 3.97
N VAL A 316 -24.15 8.99 3.52
CA VAL A 316 -23.50 7.93 4.29
C VAL A 316 -22.35 8.49 5.12
N ALA A 317 -22.26 8.11 6.39
CA ALA A 317 -21.18 8.52 7.27
C ALA A 317 -20.43 7.31 7.84
N VAL A 318 -19.12 7.23 7.61
CA VAL A 318 -18.21 6.22 8.13
C VAL A 318 -17.20 6.86 9.08
N ASP A 319 -17.07 6.28 10.27
CA ASP A 319 -16.33 6.89 11.36
C ASP A 319 -15.55 5.83 12.16
N ARG A 320 -14.22 5.94 12.24
CA ARG A 320 -13.36 4.97 12.93
C ARG A 320 -13.50 3.53 12.41
N ALA A 321 -13.27 3.33 11.11
CA ALA A 321 -13.11 2.00 10.54
C ALA A 321 -11.70 1.43 10.79
N GLY A 322 -11.59 0.16 11.16
CA GLY A 322 -10.30 -0.54 11.31
C GLY A 322 -9.59 -0.79 9.97
N GLY A 323 -10.34 -0.78 8.87
CA GLY A 323 -9.87 -0.86 7.49
C GLY A 323 -9.91 0.49 6.77
N TYR A 324 -10.43 0.48 5.54
CA TYR A 324 -10.79 1.68 4.80
C TYR A 324 -12.17 2.19 5.22
N GLY A 325 -12.42 3.48 5.03
CA GLY A 325 -13.79 4.01 5.16
C GLY A 325 -14.73 3.36 4.16
N ALA A 326 -14.32 3.31 2.89
CA ALA A 326 -14.96 2.49 1.87
C ALA A 326 -13.93 1.83 0.96
N ARG A 327 -14.15 0.55 0.61
CA ARG A 327 -13.40 -0.16 -0.41
C ARG A 327 -14.35 -0.69 -1.47
N VAL A 328 -14.07 -0.36 -2.71
CA VAL A 328 -14.82 -0.79 -3.89
C VAL A 328 -13.87 -1.51 -4.83
N ASP A 329 -14.29 -2.68 -5.31
CA ASP A 329 -13.58 -3.47 -6.32
C ASP A 329 -14.56 -3.84 -7.42
N GLY A 330 -14.49 -3.11 -8.54
CA GLY A 330 -15.26 -3.33 -9.75
C GLY A 330 -14.55 -4.23 -10.77
N ALA A 331 -13.40 -4.83 -10.43
CA ALA A 331 -12.64 -5.62 -11.39
C ALA A 331 -13.49 -6.78 -11.95
N ALA A 332 -13.24 -7.09 -13.21
CA ALA A 332 -13.90 -8.20 -13.89
C ALA A 332 -13.75 -9.52 -13.11
N LEU A 333 -14.77 -10.37 -13.19
CA LEU A 333 -14.70 -11.71 -12.59
C LEU A 333 -13.84 -12.68 -13.43
N ALA A 334 -13.48 -12.30 -14.66
CA ALA A 334 -12.60 -13.07 -15.54
C ALA A 334 -11.72 -12.17 -16.40
N ASP A 335 -10.50 -12.61 -16.70
CA ASP A 335 -9.56 -11.91 -17.60
C ASP A 335 -9.69 -12.35 -19.07
N GLY A 336 -10.66 -13.23 -19.37
CA GLY A 336 -10.88 -13.78 -20.70
C GLY A 336 -12.08 -14.73 -20.79
N PRO A 337 -12.30 -15.34 -21.98
CA PRO A 337 -13.36 -16.32 -22.17
C PRO A 337 -13.23 -17.46 -21.16
N ASN A 338 -14.29 -17.72 -20.41
CA ASN A 338 -14.30 -18.69 -19.33
C ASN A 338 -15.54 -19.58 -19.39
N SER A 339 -15.43 -20.80 -18.86
CA SER A 339 -16.50 -21.79 -18.89
C SER A 339 -17.67 -21.46 -17.96
N ALA A 340 -17.48 -20.52 -17.03
CA ALA A 340 -18.53 -20.04 -16.12
C ALA A 340 -19.38 -18.91 -16.73
N GLY A 341 -18.98 -18.36 -17.88
CA GLY A 341 -19.71 -17.28 -18.56
C GLY A 341 -19.59 -15.91 -17.87
N TRP A 342 -18.59 -15.71 -17.01
CA TRP A 342 -18.36 -14.43 -16.36
C TRP A 342 -17.91 -13.35 -17.34
N SER A 343 -18.33 -12.10 -17.08
CA SER A 343 -17.90 -10.95 -17.86
C SER A 343 -16.40 -10.70 -17.70
N THR A 344 -15.80 -10.20 -18.78
CA THR A 344 -14.44 -9.65 -18.80
C THR A 344 -14.41 -8.13 -18.66
N ASP A 345 -15.59 -7.51 -18.67
CA ASP A 345 -15.74 -6.08 -18.49
C ASP A 345 -15.72 -5.73 -17.01
N HIS A 346 -15.26 -4.53 -16.69
CA HIS A 346 -15.40 -3.99 -15.34
C HIS A 346 -16.87 -3.81 -14.98
N TYR A 347 -17.16 -3.89 -13.69
CA TYR A 347 -18.44 -3.47 -13.16
C TYR A 347 -18.50 -1.94 -13.11
N ALA A 348 -19.71 -1.41 -13.15
CA ALA A 348 -19.95 0.02 -13.32
C ALA A 348 -21.08 0.55 -12.43
N ASP A 349 -21.32 1.86 -12.51
CA ASP A 349 -22.41 2.57 -11.86
C ASP A 349 -22.28 2.62 -10.32
N LEU A 350 -21.26 3.33 -9.84
CA LEU A 350 -21.19 3.75 -8.43
C LEU A 350 -21.55 5.22 -8.33
N ASP A 351 -22.65 5.52 -7.66
CA ASP A 351 -23.12 6.89 -7.43
C ASP A 351 -23.04 7.22 -5.94
N VAL A 352 -22.31 8.28 -5.59
CA VAL A 352 -22.08 8.68 -4.21
C VAL A 352 -22.38 10.17 -4.06
N ASP A 353 -23.34 10.49 -3.21
CA ASP A 353 -23.72 11.84 -2.85
C ASP A 353 -23.66 12.00 -1.31
N GLY A 354 -22.82 12.91 -0.82
CA GLY A 354 -22.75 13.23 0.61
C GLY A 354 -22.05 12.20 1.50
N LEU A 355 -21.07 11.44 0.98
CA LEU A 355 -20.28 10.49 1.78
C LEU A 355 -19.28 11.21 2.71
N LYS A 356 -19.29 10.85 3.99
CA LYS A 356 -18.33 11.33 4.99
C LYS A 356 -17.49 10.18 5.53
N VAL A 357 -16.17 10.30 5.48
CA VAL A 357 -15.24 9.30 6.01
C VAL A 357 -14.26 9.98 6.95
N ARG A 358 -14.19 9.53 8.21
CA ARG A 358 -13.27 10.05 9.22
C ARG A 358 -12.59 8.93 10.01
N ASP A 359 -11.34 9.18 10.40
CA ASP A 359 -10.57 8.33 11.33
C ASP A 359 -10.45 6.85 10.91
N ALA A 360 -10.50 6.55 9.60
CA ALA A 360 -10.24 5.20 9.11
C ALA A 360 -8.75 4.85 9.27
N THR A 361 -8.45 3.61 9.66
CA THR A 361 -7.08 3.23 10.05
C THR A 361 -6.18 2.96 8.84
N ARG A 362 -6.73 2.42 7.74
CA ARG A 362 -5.94 2.03 6.56
C ARG A 362 -5.94 3.08 5.44
N GLY A 363 -7.06 3.76 5.22
CA GLY A 363 -7.21 4.78 4.17
C GLY A 363 -8.65 5.30 4.12
N GLY A 364 -8.88 6.38 3.37
CA GLY A 364 -10.23 6.95 3.21
C GLY A 364 -11.12 6.06 2.34
N VAL A 365 -11.17 6.37 1.04
CA VAL A 365 -11.92 5.63 0.03
C VAL A 365 -10.96 5.06 -1.01
N ARG A 366 -11.15 3.78 -1.34
CA ARG A 366 -10.41 3.09 -2.39
C ARG A 366 -11.37 2.51 -3.42
N ILE A 367 -11.12 2.79 -4.70
CA ILE A 367 -11.89 2.25 -5.82
C ILE A 367 -10.92 1.59 -6.79
N ASP A 368 -11.11 0.30 -6.99
CA ASP A 368 -10.32 -0.54 -7.87
C ASP A 368 -11.16 -0.96 -9.09
N ALA A 369 -10.71 -0.60 -10.30
CA ALA A 369 -11.21 -1.11 -11.58
C ALA A 369 -12.74 -1.03 -11.76
N MET A 370 -13.37 0.11 -11.45
CA MET A 370 -14.81 0.32 -11.61
C MET A 370 -15.09 1.47 -12.57
N ASP A 371 -15.97 1.25 -13.53
CA ASP A 371 -16.34 2.26 -14.54
C ASP A 371 -17.55 3.09 -14.07
N ASP A 372 -17.76 4.26 -14.68
CA ASP A 372 -18.91 5.14 -14.43
C ASP A 372 -19.14 5.44 -12.93
N VAL A 373 -18.11 6.03 -12.32
CA VAL A 373 -18.09 6.39 -10.89
C VAL A 373 -18.39 7.87 -10.72
N THR A 374 -19.41 8.22 -9.94
CA THR A 374 -19.73 9.59 -9.56
C THR A 374 -19.53 9.78 -8.06
N LEU A 375 -18.70 10.75 -7.67
CA LEU A 375 -18.46 11.13 -6.28
C LEU A 375 -18.78 12.63 -6.11
N ALA A 376 -19.96 12.93 -5.58
CA ALA A 376 -20.43 14.29 -5.31
C ALA A 376 -20.44 14.58 -3.79
N ASP A 377 -20.03 15.79 -3.43
CA ASP A 377 -20.12 16.31 -2.06
C ASP A 377 -19.50 15.38 -0.98
N VAL A 378 -18.40 14.70 -1.33
CA VAL A 378 -17.73 13.78 -0.39
C VAL A 378 -16.74 14.53 0.51
N ASP A 379 -16.65 14.11 1.77
CA ASP A 379 -15.76 14.67 2.79
C ASP A 379 -14.95 13.53 3.42
N ILE A 380 -13.72 13.36 2.93
CA ILE A 380 -12.87 12.21 3.23
C ILE A 380 -11.61 12.67 3.94
N ASP A 381 -11.37 12.15 5.13
CA ASP A 381 -10.13 12.28 5.89
C ASP A 381 -9.45 10.91 6.00
N GLY A 382 -8.32 10.74 5.30
CA GLY A 382 -7.59 9.49 5.20
C GLY A 382 -6.15 9.61 5.71
N PRO A 383 -5.65 8.66 6.55
CA PRO A 383 -4.32 8.75 7.16
C PRO A 383 -3.15 8.66 6.17
N GLY A 384 -3.39 8.24 4.93
CA GLY A 384 -2.40 8.14 3.87
C GLY A 384 -2.91 8.81 2.59
N THR A 385 -3.77 8.10 1.87
CA THR A 385 -4.51 8.65 0.74
C THR A 385 -5.97 8.85 1.14
N ALA A 386 -6.55 10.02 0.86
CA ALA A 386 -7.98 10.24 1.09
C ALA A 386 -8.81 9.46 0.06
N LEU A 387 -8.57 9.69 -1.24
CA LEU A 387 -9.23 8.98 -2.34
C LEU A 387 -8.18 8.31 -3.25
N ASP A 388 -8.22 6.98 -3.36
CA ASP A 388 -7.33 6.16 -4.21
C ASP A 388 -8.15 5.50 -5.33
N LEU A 389 -8.02 5.99 -6.55
CA LEU A 389 -8.62 5.45 -7.77
C LEU A 389 -7.56 4.69 -8.56
N ARG A 390 -7.78 3.40 -8.86
CA ARG A 390 -6.81 2.63 -9.64
C ARG A 390 -7.44 1.52 -10.48
N GLY A 391 -6.69 1.01 -11.46
CA GLY A 391 -6.96 -0.31 -12.04
C GLY A 391 -7.74 -0.34 -13.35
N GLY A 392 -7.61 0.66 -14.20
CA GLY A 392 -8.20 0.64 -15.54
C GLY A 392 -9.59 1.26 -15.65
N SER A 393 -10.06 1.99 -14.64
CA SER A 393 -11.39 2.59 -14.63
C SER A 393 -11.56 3.68 -15.69
N THR A 394 -12.75 3.79 -16.29
CA THR A 394 -13.14 4.91 -17.16
C THR A 394 -14.36 5.65 -16.64
N GLY A 395 -14.49 6.94 -16.98
CA GLY A 395 -15.70 7.71 -16.68
C GLY A 395 -15.89 8.05 -15.19
N THR A 396 -14.83 8.43 -14.49
CA THR A 396 -14.94 8.86 -13.08
C THR A 396 -15.09 10.37 -12.97
N THR A 397 -16.10 10.83 -12.23
CA THR A 397 -16.30 12.26 -11.92
C THR A 397 -16.29 12.48 -10.41
N VAL A 398 -15.50 13.45 -9.94
CA VAL A 398 -15.44 13.89 -8.55
C VAL A 398 -15.79 15.37 -8.49
N THR A 399 -16.85 15.75 -7.77
CA THR A 399 -17.35 17.13 -7.78
C THR A 399 -17.64 17.64 -6.36
N GLY A 400 -17.36 18.92 -6.09
CA GLY A 400 -17.80 19.60 -4.86
C GLY A 400 -17.24 19.01 -3.55
N SER A 401 -16.12 18.30 -3.64
CA SER A 401 -15.66 17.40 -2.58
C SER A 401 -14.49 17.97 -1.77
N THR A 402 -14.35 17.52 -0.52
CA THR A 402 -13.23 17.84 0.37
C THR A 402 -12.42 16.58 0.66
N LEU A 403 -11.15 16.59 0.28
CA LEU A 403 -10.22 15.48 0.41
C LEU A 403 -9.04 15.88 1.28
N VAL A 404 -8.88 15.24 2.44
CA VAL A 404 -7.77 15.46 3.36
C VAL A 404 -6.98 14.18 3.51
N GLY A 405 -5.71 14.21 3.10
CA GLY A 405 -4.84 13.04 3.11
C GLY A 405 -3.59 13.23 3.94
N GLY A 406 -3.17 12.21 4.68
CA GLY A 406 -1.92 12.23 5.45
C GLY A 406 -0.64 12.18 4.61
N SER A 407 -0.75 11.85 3.32
CA SER A 407 0.33 11.97 2.32
C SER A 407 -0.20 12.50 0.99
N ARG A 408 -1.39 12.04 0.58
CA ARG A 408 -2.03 12.38 -0.70
C ARG A 408 -3.52 12.61 -0.52
N ALA A 409 -4.08 13.66 -1.10
CA ALA A 409 -5.53 13.83 -1.06
C ALA A 409 -6.20 12.93 -2.11
N LEU A 410 -5.72 12.99 -3.35
CA LEU A 410 -6.21 12.18 -4.46
C LEU A 410 -5.04 11.45 -5.15
N ARG A 411 -5.24 10.16 -5.40
CA ARG A 411 -4.38 9.37 -6.27
C ARG A 411 -5.21 8.73 -7.37
N VAL A 412 -4.73 8.83 -8.61
CA VAL A 412 -5.33 8.22 -9.79
C VAL A 412 -4.27 7.42 -10.54
N ALA A 413 -4.50 6.12 -10.73
CA ALA A 413 -3.54 5.23 -11.37
C ALA A 413 -4.20 4.36 -12.46
N ALA A 414 -3.71 4.48 -13.69
CA ALA A 414 -4.24 3.74 -14.84
C ALA A 414 -5.75 3.93 -15.03
N ALA A 415 -6.28 5.15 -14.99
CA ALA A 415 -7.70 5.44 -15.21
C ALA A 415 -7.86 6.53 -16.28
N THR A 416 -8.89 6.44 -17.11
CA THR A 416 -9.15 7.38 -18.21
C THR A 416 -10.43 8.17 -17.99
N GLU A 417 -10.53 9.33 -18.65
CA GLU A 417 -11.72 10.20 -18.55
C GLU A 417 -12.09 10.59 -17.11
N VAL A 418 -11.07 10.82 -16.26
CA VAL A 418 -11.29 11.23 -14.87
C VAL A 418 -11.44 12.76 -14.80
N ARG A 419 -12.56 13.24 -14.28
CA ARG A 419 -12.83 14.67 -14.05
C ARG A 419 -12.91 14.98 -12.56
N VAL A 420 -12.27 16.07 -12.15
CA VAL A 420 -12.19 16.53 -10.76
C VAL A 420 -12.54 18.01 -10.73
N ASP A 421 -13.77 18.33 -10.33
CA ASP A 421 -14.36 19.66 -10.45
C ASP A 421 -14.67 20.25 -9.07
N ASP A 422 -14.25 21.49 -8.82
CA ASP A 422 -14.56 22.21 -7.56
C ASP A 422 -14.16 21.44 -6.28
N VAL A 423 -13.02 20.73 -6.31
CA VAL A 423 -12.53 19.93 -5.19
C VAL A 423 -11.54 20.73 -4.32
N THR A 424 -11.69 20.61 -2.99
CA THR A 424 -10.68 21.07 -2.02
C THR A 424 -9.80 19.88 -1.61
N ALA A 425 -8.57 19.83 -2.11
CA ALA A 425 -7.63 18.74 -1.86
C ALA A 425 -6.47 19.23 -1.00
N THR A 426 -6.31 18.66 0.20
CA THR A 426 -5.29 19.03 1.18
C THR A 426 -4.44 17.83 1.58
N ALA A 427 -3.12 17.93 1.44
CA ALA A 427 -2.19 16.89 1.87
C ALA A 427 -0.79 17.46 2.13
N PRO A 428 0.03 16.88 3.03
CA PRO A 428 1.33 17.46 3.35
C PRO A 428 2.33 17.40 2.18
N GLU A 429 2.28 16.36 1.34
CA GLU A 429 3.29 16.12 0.28
C GLU A 429 2.74 16.39 -1.14
N THR A 430 1.61 15.79 -1.49
CA THR A 430 1.03 15.93 -2.82
C THR A 430 -0.49 15.92 -2.78
N ALA A 431 -1.15 16.99 -3.22
CA ALA A 431 -2.60 17.00 -3.22
C ALA A 431 -3.16 16.02 -4.27
N VAL A 432 -2.70 16.09 -5.52
CA VAL A 432 -3.14 15.20 -6.61
C VAL A 432 -1.96 14.46 -7.24
N LEU A 433 -1.99 13.12 -7.22
CA LEU A 433 -1.01 12.27 -7.91
C LEU A 433 -1.69 11.47 -9.03
N VAL A 434 -1.21 11.63 -10.25
CA VAL A 434 -1.69 10.92 -11.44
C VAL A 434 -0.55 10.08 -12.01
N GLU A 435 -0.80 8.80 -12.25
CA GLU A 435 0.24 7.87 -12.70
C GLU A 435 -0.27 6.69 -13.53
N GLN A 436 0.67 5.89 -14.02
CA GLN A 436 0.42 4.61 -14.71
C GLN A 436 -0.48 4.75 -15.95
N GLY A 437 -0.31 5.83 -16.72
CA GLY A 437 -1.06 6.05 -17.96
C GLY A 437 -2.47 6.61 -17.74
N ALA A 438 -2.73 7.21 -16.57
CA ALA A 438 -4.00 7.85 -16.29
C ALA A 438 -4.18 9.19 -17.03
N GLU A 439 -5.43 9.52 -17.35
CA GLU A 439 -5.86 10.79 -17.94
C GLU A 439 -6.82 11.49 -16.98
N VAL A 440 -6.40 12.66 -16.48
CA VAL A 440 -7.12 13.41 -15.45
C VAL A 440 -7.23 14.88 -15.83
N GLU A 441 -8.45 15.41 -15.75
CA GLU A 441 -8.77 16.84 -15.82
C GLU A 441 -9.20 17.33 -14.43
N VAL A 442 -8.54 18.38 -13.94
CA VAL A 442 -8.85 19.05 -12.68
C VAL A 442 -9.26 20.48 -12.98
N ASP A 443 -10.52 20.84 -12.73
CA ASP A 443 -11.05 22.19 -12.96
C ASP A 443 -11.55 22.84 -11.66
N GLY A 444 -11.41 24.17 -11.54
CA GLY A 444 -11.98 24.95 -10.44
C GLY A 444 -11.49 24.60 -9.02
N SER A 445 -10.48 23.75 -8.88
CA SER A 445 -10.14 23.10 -7.60
C SER A 445 -9.11 23.87 -6.75
N ALA A 446 -9.18 23.72 -5.43
CA ALA A 446 -8.24 24.30 -4.47
C ALA A 446 -7.28 23.23 -3.95
N LEU A 447 -6.02 23.30 -4.38
CA LEU A 447 -4.98 22.32 -4.03
C LEU A 447 -4.02 22.92 -3.00
N THR A 448 -3.98 22.34 -1.81
CA THR A 448 -3.15 22.81 -0.70
C THR A 448 -2.16 21.74 -0.27
N VAL A 449 -0.88 22.11 -0.20
CA VAL A 449 0.18 21.26 0.35
C VAL A 449 1.09 22.01 1.31
N ASP A 450 1.69 21.28 2.25
CA ASP A 450 2.68 21.84 3.18
C ASP A 450 4.03 22.02 2.47
N GLU A 451 4.64 20.92 2.03
CA GLU A 451 5.89 20.92 1.27
C GLU A 451 5.91 19.80 0.21
N GLY A 452 5.99 20.17 -1.06
CA GLY A 452 6.06 19.22 -2.17
C GLY A 452 5.53 19.79 -3.48
N HIS A 453 4.46 19.19 -3.98
CA HIS A 453 3.84 19.52 -5.27
C HIS A 453 2.33 19.53 -5.11
N ALA A 454 1.63 20.54 -5.63
CA ALA A 454 0.17 20.54 -5.62
C ALA A 454 -0.37 19.38 -6.48
N ALA A 455 0.15 19.23 -7.70
CA ALA A 455 -0.26 18.16 -8.61
C ALA A 455 0.94 17.55 -9.35
N VAL A 456 0.95 16.23 -9.50
CA VAL A 456 2.04 15.48 -10.14
C VAL A 456 1.49 14.48 -11.14
N ALA A 457 2.00 14.52 -12.38
CA ALA A 457 1.80 13.47 -13.37
C ALA A 457 3.08 12.63 -13.53
N GLN A 458 2.96 11.30 -13.51
CA GLN A 458 4.12 10.41 -13.55
C GLN A 458 3.94 9.17 -14.44
N GLY A 459 4.87 9.01 -15.39
CA GLY A 459 4.96 7.83 -16.23
C GLY A 459 4.44 8.07 -17.65
N SER A 460 4.95 7.30 -18.60
CA SER A 460 4.59 7.42 -20.02
C SER A 460 3.10 7.22 -20.24
N GLY A 461 2.49 8.06 -21.09
CA GLY A 461 1.06 8.01 -21.39
C GLY A 461 0.16 8.59 -20.31
N THR A 462 0.72 9.17 -19.24
CA THR A 462 -0.03 9.85 -18.20
C THR A 462 -0.24 11.31 -18.59
N THR A 463 -1.48 11.79 -18.53
CA THR A 463 -1.86 13.18 -18.82
C THR A 463 -2.58 13.80 -17.62
N LEU A 464 -2.22 15.04 -17.31
CA LEU A 464 -2.84 15.83 -16.25
C LEU A 464 -3.08 17.25 -16.76
N ALA A 465 -4.34 17.65 -16.87
CA ALA A 465 -4.72 19.03 -17.12
C ALA A 465 -5.24 19.65 -15.82
N VAL A 466 -4.65 20.75 -15.38
CA VAL A 466 -5.15 21.54 -14.25
C VAL A 466 -5.58 22.91 -14.77
N ALA A 467 -6.86 23.22 -14.65
CA ALA A 467 -7.46 24.45 -15.12
C ALA A 467 -8.17 25.18 -13.97
N GLY A 468 -8.07 26.51 -13.96
CA GLY A 468 -8.72 27.32 -12.93
C GLY A 468 -8.26 26.99 -11.50
N GLY A 469 -8.99 27.54 -10.52
CA GLY A 469 -8.74 27.25 -9.11
C GLY A 469 -7.47 27.89 -8.53
N SER A 470 -6.97 27.30 -7.44
CA SER A 470 -5.83 27.85 -6.69
C SER A 470 -4.88 26.77 -6.19
N VAL A 471 -3.58 27.10 -6.16
CA VAL A 471 -2.54 26.22 -5.63
C VAL A 471 -1.78 26.93 -4.51
N THR A 472 -1.73 26.31 -3.33
CA THR A 472 -1.08 26.86 -2.14
C THR A 472 -0.07 25.86 -1.59
N GLY A 473 1.15 26.33 -1.27
CA GLY A 473 2.16 25.49 -0.65
C GLY A 473 3.60 25.90 -0.94
N LEU A 474 4.53 25.06 -0.51
CA LEU A 474 5.98 25.25 -0.68
C LEU A 474 6.57 24.14 -1.55
N GLY A 475 7.36 24.48 -2.55
CA GLY A 475 8.07 23.44 -3.31
C GLY A 475 8.68 23.89 -4.63
N PRO A 476 9.35 22.97 -5.33
CA PRO A 476 10.06 23.30 -6.58
C PRO A 476 9.13 23.61 -7.76
N GLY A 477 7.85 23.25 -7.67
CA GLY A 477 6.82 23.61 -8.65
C GLY A 477 5.44 23.10 -8.22
N ALA A 478 4.38 23.84 -8.55
CA ALA A 478 3.01 23.48 -8.15
C ALA A 478 2.49 22.28 -8.96
N VAL A 479 2.51 22.36 -10.28
CA VAL A 479 2.11 21.30 -11.21
C VAL A 479 3.35 20.78 -11.94
N VAL A 480 3.59 19.47 -11.90
CA VAL A 480 4.82 18.87 -12.47
C VAL A 480 4.55 17.57 -13.20
N ALA A 481 5.12 17.44 -14.39
CA ALA A 481 5.20 16.19 -15.14
C ALA A 481 6.55 15.49 -14.94
N ARG A 482 6.54 14.15 -14.84
CA ARG A 482 7.74 13.32 -14.67
C ARG A 482 7.69 12.08 -15.56
N SER A 483 8.86 11.54 -15.87
CA SER A 483 9.01 10.21 -16.48
C SER A 483 8.21 10.02 -17.79
N GLY A 484 8.18 11.06 -18.63
CA GLY A 484 7.46 11.02 -19.91
C GLY A 484 5.95 11.27 -19.82
N ALA A 485 5.45 11.71 -18.66
CA ALA A 485 4.10 12.24 -18.52
C ALA A 485 3.97 13.65 -19.13
N GLU A 486 2.73 14.06 -19.36
CA GLU A 486 2.36 15.41 -19.76
C GLU A 486 1.52 16.06 -18.66
N ALA A 487 1.84 17.32 -18.33
CA ALA A 487 1.03 18.10 -17.41
C ALA A 487 0.89 19.53 -17.95
N THR A 488 -0.31 20.07 -17.91
CA THR A 488 -0.63 21.44 -18.30
C THR A 488 -1.32 22.16 -17.15
N ASP A 489 -0.96 23.43 -16.96
CA ASP A 489 -1.62 24.34 -16.04
C ASP A 489 -2.17 25.56 -16.81
N THR A 490 -3.46 25.88 -16.63
CA THR A 490 -4.11 27.03 -17.28
C THR A 490 -4.93 27.81 -16.27
N ASP A 491 -4.74 29.13 -16.22
CA ASP A 491 -5.55 30.05 -15.38
C ASP A 491 -5.60 29.72 -13.87
N ILE A 492 -4.54 29.10 -13.33
CA ILE A 492 -4.43 28.77 -11.89
C ILE A 492 -3.93 29.98 -11.08
N ASP A 493 -4.56 30.29 -9.95
CA ASP A 493 -4.01 31.24 -8.96
C ASP A 493 -2.88 30.59 -8.14
N GLY A 494 -1.64 30.89 -8.53
CA GLY A 494 -0.42 30.48 -7.83
C GLY A 494 0.10 31.48 -6.78
N SER A 495 -0.66 32.52 -6.40
CA SER A 495 -0.20 33.53 -5.44
C SER A 495 0.13 32.97 -4.06
N GLY A 496 -0.45 31.82 -3.71
CA GLY A 496 -0.16 31.04 -2.51
C GLY A 496 1.06 30.10 -2.63
N TRP A 497 1.70 30.00 -3.80
CA TRP A 497 2.83 29.11 -4.02
C TRP A 497 4.17 29.80 -3.78
N THR A 498 5.04 29.16 -2.98
CA THR A 498 6.40 29.65 -2.74
C THR A 498 7.43 28.66 -3.26
N TYR A 499 8.23 29.10 -4.23
CA TYR A 499 9.29 28.29 -4.81
C TYR A 499 10.36 27.92 -3.77
N ARG A 500 10.68 26.63 -3.68
CA ARG A 500 11.79 26.11 -2.88
C ARG A 500 12.64 25.15 -3.72
N PRO A 501 13.97 25.37 -3.85
CA PRO A 501 14.83 24.47 -4.60
C PRO A 501 14.87 23.06 -4.01
N VAL A 502 14.87 22.04 -4.88
CA VAL A 502 14.94 20.61 -4.48
C VAL A 502 16.09 20.33 -3.51
N LEU A 503 17.27 20.93 -3.75
CA LEU A 503 18.44 20.75 -2.88
C LEU A 503 18.19 21.29 -1.46
N VAL A 504 17.45 22.39 -1.34
CA VAL A 504 17.13 23.01 -0.05
C VAL A 504 16.12 22.17 0.71
N SER A 505 15.05 21.72 0.04
CA SER A 505 14.07 20.79 0.61
C SER A 505 14.72 19.47 1.04
N TRP A 506 15.58 18.89 0.18
CA TRP A 506 16.33 17.68 0.50
C TRP A 506 17.27 17.88 1.70
N ALA A 507 18.03 18.98 1.74
CA ALA A 507 18.95 19.26 2.84
C ALA A 507 18.23 19.47 4.17
N LEU A 508 17.08 20.16 4.17
CA LEU A 508 16.27 20.40 5.38
C LEU A 508 15.59 19.12 5.89
N GLY A 509 15.10 18.26 4.98
CA GLY A 509 14.50 16.98 5.34
C GLY A 509 15.52 15.92 5.79
N ASN A 510 16.80 16.08 5.49
CA ASN A 510 17.85 15.10 5.78
C ASN A 510 18.89 15.68 6.74
N ILE A 511 18.75 15.41 8.04
CA ILE A 511 19.65 15.95 9.08
C ILE A 511 21.14 15.60 8.82
N HIS A 512 21.40 14.44 8.22
CA HIS A 512 22.74 13.99 7.85
C HIS A 512 23.33 14.76 6.65
N ALA A 513 22.49 15.27 5.75
CA ALA A 513 22.93 16.09 4.63
C ALA A 513 23.53 17.40 5.13
N LEU A 514 22.92 18.04 6.13
CA LEU A 514 23.44 19.27 6.74
C LEU A 514 24.82 19.03 7.38
N LEU A 515 25.01 17.88 8.04
CA LEU A 515 26.31 17.48 8.60
C LEU A 515 27.36 17.26 7.52
N LEU A 516 27.01 16.62 6.40
CA LEU A 516 27.92 16.43 5.27
C LEU A 516 28.28 17.76 4.59
N LEU A 517 27.31 18.66 4.45
CA LEU A 517 27.51 20.00 3.89
C LEU A 517 28.44 20.84 4.79
N LEU A 518 28.33 20.68 6.10
CA LEU A 518 29.25 21.26 7.09
C LEU A 518 30.66 20.65 7.00
N LEU A 519 30.79 19.37 6.61
CA LEU A 519 32.07 18.66 6.53
C LEU A 519 32.80 18.89 5.18
N LEU A 520 32.07 19.25 4.12
CA LEU A 520 32.58 19.49 2.77
C LEU A 520 33.72 20.54 2.64
N PRO A 521 33.81 21.60 3.47
CA PRO A 521 34.94 22.53 3.45
C PRO A 521 36.29 21.88 3.79
N VAL A 522 36.31 20.82 4.60
CA VAL A 522 37.54 20.14 5.06
C VAL A 522 38.32 19.52 3.90
N PRO A 523 37.73 18.64 3.05
CA PRO A 523 38.42 18.11 1.88
C PRO A 523 38.74 19.19 0.84
N LEU A 524 37.89 20.22 0.70
CA LEU A 524 38.12 21.31 -0.26
C LEU A 524 39.36 22.14 0.10
N LEU A 525 39.53 22.47 1.39
CA LEU A 525 40.73 23.12 1.93
C LEU A 525 41.98 22.22 1.79
N GLY A 526 41.82 20.91 2.01
CA GLY A 526 42.88 19.92 1.79
C GLY A 526 43.34 19.88 0.32
N LEU A 527 42.42 19.90 -0.64
CA LEU A 527 42.72 19.94 -2.07
C LEU A 527 43.46 21.22 -2.44
N LEU A 528 42.98 22.38 -1.95
CA LEU A 528 43.62 23.67 -2.18
C LEU A 528 45.06 23.69 -1.64
N PHE A 529 45.30 23.09 -0.47
CA PHE A 529 46.63 22.96 0.12
C PHE A 529 47.54 22.06 -0.73
N VAL A 530 47.05 20.93 -1.24
CA VAL A 530 47.81 20.03 -2.11
C VAL A 530 48.18 20.72 -3.43
N VAL A 531 47.24 21.44 -4.05
CA VAL A 531 47.48 22.20 -5.29
C VAL A 531 48.52 23.30 -5.05
N ARG A 532 48.40 24.05 -3.95
CA ARG A 532 49.38 25.08 -3.58
C ARG A 532 50.77 24.47 -3.33
N ARG A 533 50.84 23.37 -2.58
CA ARG A 533 52.09 22.67 -2.30
C ARG A 533 52.75 22.13 -3.58
N ARG A 534 51.96 21.61 -4.53
CA ARG A 534 52.47 21.15 -5.83
C ARG A 534 53.05 22.29 -6.66
N ARG A 535 52.48 23.50 -6.60
CA ARG A 535 53.05 24.69 -7.27
C ARG A 535 54.39 25.09 -6.66
N SER A 536 54.46 25.21 -5.34
CA SER A 536 55.72 25.55 -4.65
C SER A 536 56.82 24.48 -4.84
N GLN A 537 56.44 23.20 -4.93
CA GLN A 537 57.39 22.12 -5.27
C GLN A 537 57.93 22.23 -6.71
N ARG A 538 57.19 22.79 -7.66
CA ARG A 538 57.68 23.03 -9.03
C ARG A 538 58.68 24.19 -9.08
N GLU A 539 58.40 25.27 -8.36
CA GLU A 539 59.31 26.42 -8.24
C GLU A 539 60.65 26.02 -7.59
N LEU A 540 60.61 25.22 -6.52
CA LEU A 540 61.83 24.69 -5.89
C LEU A 540 62.64 23.79 -6.83
N ARG A 541 62.00 22.98 -7.67
CA ARG A 541 62.70 22.15 -8.66
C ARG A 541 63.37 22.98 -9.75
N GLN A 542 62.77 24.11 -10.14
CA GLN A 542 63.36 25.02 -11.12
C GLN A 542 64.60 25.71 -10.54
N LEU A 543 64.53 26.20 -9.29
CA LEU A 543 65.69 26.79 -8.61
C LEU A 543 66.82 25.78 -8.38
N PHE A 544 66.49 24.53 -8.04
CA PHE A 544 67.49 23.46 -7.91
C PHE A 544 68.14 23.07 -9.24
N ALA A 545 67.37 23.11 -10.33
CA ALA A 545 67.89 22.87 -11.68
C ALA A 545 68.84 23.99 -12.13
N ASP A 546 68.49 25.25 -11.84
CA ASP A 546 69.36 26.40 -12.14
C ASP A 546 70.66 26.36 -11.34
N GLU A 547 70.62 26.04 -10.04
CA GLU A 547 71.84 25.96 -9.22
C GLU A 547 72.73 24.77 -9.58
N MET A 548 72.13 23.62 -9.97
CA MET A 548 72.87 22.49 -10.54
C MET A 548 73.57 22.85 -11.85
N THR A 549 72.89 23.62 -12.70
CA THR A 549 73.46 24.09 -13.97
C THR A 549 74.63 25.06 -13.73
N ARG A 550 74.49 25.93 -12.73
CA ARG A 550 75.52 26.87 -12.28
C ARG A 550 76.75 26.17 -11.70
N LEU A 551 76.56 25.17 -10.85
CA LEU A 551 77.63 24.33 -10.30
C LEU A 551 78.32 23.47 -11.37
N GLY A 552 77.55 22.96 -12.34
CA GLY A 552 78.09 22.24 -13.49
C GLY A 552 79.00 23.11 -14.36
N GLN A 553 78.59 24.35 -14.63
CA GLN A 553 79.40 25.32 -15.37
C GLN A 553 80.67 25.74 -14.61
N ALA A 554 80.58 25.90 -13.28
CA ALA A 554 81.74 26.22 -12.44
C ALA A 554 82.78 25.08 -12.44
N ARG A 555 82.35 23.81 -12.37
CA ARG A 555 83.25 22.65 -12.46
C ARG A 555 83.85 22.45 -13.85
N LEU A 556 83.11 22.77 -14.92
CA LEU A 556 83.66 22.74 -16.27
C LEU A 556 84.75 23.82 -16.45
N ALA A 557 84.61 24.97 -15.80
CA ALA A 557 85.63 26.01 -15.79
C ALA A 557 86.89 25.61 -14.99
N GLU A 558 86.73 24.87 -13.88
CA GLU A 558 87.85 24.27 -13.14
C GLU A 558 88.60 23.22 -13.99
N TYR A 559 87.88 22.34 -14.69
CA TYR A 559 88.48 21.37 -15.61
C TYR A 559 89.22 22.03 -16.79
N ALA A 560 88.73 23.17 -17.29
CA ALA A 560 89.39 23.93 -18.34
C ALA A 560 90.68 24.64 -17.86
N ALA A 561 90.78 24.93 -16.55
CA ALA A 561 91.97 25.55 -15.95
C ALA A 561 93.11 24.56 -15.64
N GLU A 562 92.82 23.25 -15.57
CA GLU A 562 93.80 22.18 -15.30
C GLU A 562 94.43 21.55 -16.56
N GLN A 563 94.08 21.99 -17.77
CA GLN A 563 94.70 21.51 -19.01
C GLN A 563 96.04 22.22 -19.31
N PRO A 564 97.16 21.48 -19.52
CA PRO A 564 98.42 22.06 -19.99
C PRO A 564 98.28 22.60 -21.43
N PRO A 565 99.12 23.58 -21.85
CA PRO A 565 99.00 24.17 -23.18
C PRO A 565 99.22 23.15 -24.30
N ALA A 566 98.38 23.25 -25.32
CA ALA A 566 98.37 22.41 -26.50
C ALA A 566 99.74 22.42 -27.24
N PRO A 567 100.22 21.27 -27.73
CA PRO A 567 101.30 21.28 -28.71
C PRO A 567 100.80 21.82 -30.05
N VAL A 568 101.52 22.80 -30.59
CA VAL A 568 101.37 23.31 -31.95
C VAL A 568 101.92 22.26 -32.94
N VAL A 569 101.05 21.67 -33.77
CA VAL A 569 101.38 20.93 -35.00
C VAL A 569 100.26 21.27 -35.98
N GLY A 570 100.50 22.00 -37.07
CA GLY A 570 100.89 21.44 -38.37
C GLY A 570 99.66 21.35 -39.29
N PRO A 571 99.77 21.52 -40.62
CA PRO A 571 98.72 22.08 -41.46
C PRO A 571 97.53 21.14 -41.71
N ALA A 572 96.39 21.78 -42.00
CA ALA A 572 95.10 21.19 -42.30
C ALA A 572 95.16 19.97 -43.25
N GLU A 573 94.63 18.84 -42.77
CA GLU A 573 94.02 17.81 -43.61
C GLU A 573 92.51 18.07 -43.71
N PRO A 574 91.88 17.79 -44.87
CA PRO A 574 90.49 18.16 -45.12
C PRO A 574 89.53 17.39 -44.20
N ALA A 575 88.49 18.09 -43.75
CA ALA A 575 87.42 17.51 -42.97
C ALA A 575 86.83 16.28 -43.68
N PRO A 576 86.68 15.13 -43.00
CA PRO A 576 85.90 14.02 -43.53
C PRO A 576 84.45 14.47 -43.70
N GLU A 577 83.87 14.12 -44.85
CA GLU A 577 82.46 14.33 -45.16
C GLU A 577 81.57 13.84 -43.99
N PRO A 578 80.47 14.54 -43.68
CA PRO A 578 79.57 14.13 -42.62
C PRO A 578 79.02 12.74 -42.95
N VAL A 579 79.37 11.77 -42.11
CA VAL A 579 78.62 10.51 -42.03
C VAL A 579 77.17 10.90 -41.68
N PRO A 580 76.18 10.57 -42.52
CA PRO A 580 74.80 10.93 -42.25
C PRO A 580 74.38 10.34 -40.91
N GLU A 581 73.70 11.16 -40.10
CA GLU A 581 73.07 10.73 -38.86
C GLU A 581 72.22 9.47 -39.13
N PRO A 582 72.30 8.45 -38.26
CA PRO A 582 71.40 7.32 -38.36
C PRO A 582 69.97 7.85 -38.25
N VAL A 583 69.23 7.69 -39.34
CA VAL A 583 67.80 7.95 -39.44
C VAL A 583 67.13 7.39 -38.18
N PRO A 584 66.36 8.19 -37.42
CA PRO A 584 65.59 7.67 -36.31
C PRO A 584 64.72 6.53 -36.85
N LEU A 585 64.88 5.35 -36.25
CA LEU A 585 64.01 4.20 -36.54
C LEU A 585 62.56 4.70 -36.45
N PRO A 586 61.71 4.37 -37.43
CA PRO A 586 60.33 4.79 -37.41
C PRO A 586 59.73 4.38 -36.07
N VAL A 587 59.15 5.35 -35.37
CA VAL A 587 58.22 5.10 -34.28
C VAL A 587 57.24 4.06 -34.83
N PRO A 588 57.06 2.89 -34.17
CA PRO A 588 56.04 1.97 -34.61
C PRO A 588 54.72 2.75 -34.58
N GLU A 589 54.13 2.86 -35.76
CA GLU A 589 52.77 3.33 -35.96
C GLU A 589 51.90 2.62 -34.91
N PRO A 590 51.03 3.34 -34.19
CA PRO A 590 50.14 2.70 -33.24
C PRO A 590 49.44 1.56 -33.98
N GLU A 591 49.64 0.35 -33.47
CA GLU A 591 48.97 -0.85 -33.96
C GLU A 591 47.50 -0.47 -34.15
N PRO A 592 46.92 -0.64 -35.35
CA PRO A 592 45.51 -0.36 -35.53
C PRO A 592 44.78 -1.21 -34.51
N GLU A 593 43.99 -0.54 -33.67
CA GLU A 593 42.98 -1.18 -32.86
C GLU A 593 42.30 -2.22 -33.75
N PRO A 594 42.19 -3.50 -33.33
CA PRO A 594 41.67 -4.54 -34.20
C PRO A 594 40.34 -4.04 -34.74
N GLU A 595 40.24 -3.93 -36.08
CA GLU A 595 38.97 -3.72 -36.75
C GLU A 595 38.03 -4.74 -36.14
N ARG A 596 37.01 -4.21 -35.45
CA ARG A 596 35.90 -4.98 -34.95
C ARG A 596 35.43 -5.78 -36.17
N ALA A 597 35.63 -7.10 -36.15
CA ALA A 597 35.17 -7.97 -37.21
C ALA A 597 33.72 -7.58 -37.53
N PRO A 598 33.34 -7.46 -38.80
CA PRO A 598 31.96 -7.14 -39.15
C PRO A 598 31.09 -8.15 -38.42
N GLU A 599 30.16 -7.62 -37.63
CA GLU A 599 29.10 -8.41 -37.04
C GLU A 599 28.54 -9.30 -38.17
N PRO A 600 28.51 -10.63 -37.99
CA PRO A 600 28.04 -11.50 -39.04
C PRO A 600 26.63 -11.06 -39.40
N ALA A 601 26.41 -10.77 -40.69
CA ALA A 601 25.05 -10.64 -41.21
C ALA A 601 24.23 -11.83 -40.68
N PRO A 602 22.99 -11.62 -40.23
CA PRO A 602 22.18 -12.70 -39.70
C PRO A 602 22.13 -13.82 -40.73
N ALA A 603 22.73 -14.95 -40.40
CA ALA A 603 22.56 -16.17 -41.17
C ALA A 603 21.05 -16.45 -41.15
N PHE A 604 20.48 -16.55 -42.34
CA PHE A 604 19.15 -17.12 -42.54
C PHE A 604 19.10 -18.46 -41.81
N VAL A 605 18.44 -18.47 -40.65
CA VAL A 605 17.98 -19.69 -40.02
C VAL A 605 16.83 -20.14 -40.92
N PRO A 606 16.91 -21.29 -41.61
CA PRO A 606 15.75 -21.81 -42.31
C PRO A 606 14.64 -21.98 -41.27
N GLU A 607 13.52 -21.35 -41.58
CA GLU A 607 12.26 -21.43 -40.85
C GLU A 607 11.95 -22.91 -40.60
N VAL A 608 12.20 -23.35 -39.36
CA VAL A 608 11.71 -24.64 -38.89
C VAL A 608 10.19 -24.49 -38.90
N PRO A 609 9.45 -25.27 -39.69
CA PRO A 609 8.00 -25.19 -39.68
C PRO A 609 7.52 -25.39 -38.24
N PRO A 610 6.52 -24.63 -37.79
CA PRO A 610 6.06 -24.71 -36.42
C PRO A 610 5.71 -26.17 -36.09
N VAL A 611 6.45 -26.71 -35.13
CA VAL A 611 6.03 -27.91 -34.41
C VAL A 611 4.67 -27.53 -33.81
N PRO A 612 3.60 -28.33 -33.98
CA PRO A 612 2.33 -28.01 -33.38
C PRO A 612 2.54 -27.93 -31.87
N VAL A 613 2.47 -26.71 -31.35
CA VAL A 613 2.35 -26.44 -29.93
C VAL A 613 1.03 -27.06 -29.52
N TRP A 614 1.10 -28.28 -28.99
CA TRP A 614 0.03 -28.75 -28.13
C TRP A 614 -0.05 -27.74 -27.01
N ALA A 615 -1.20 -27.06 -26.94
CA ALA A 615 -1.50 -26.01 -26.00
C ALA A 615 -0.84 -26.30 -24.64
N GLU A 616 0.12 -25.45 -24.29
CA GLU A 616 0.56 -25.28 -22.92
C GLU A 616 -0.72 -24.99 -22.12
N ALA A 617 -1.03 -25.87 -21.17
CA ALA A 617 -2.25 -25.78 -20.39
C ALA A 617 -2.29 -24.39 -19.71
N PRO A 618 -3.45 -23.71 -19.71
CA PRO A 618 -3.57 -22.41 -19.09
C PRO A 618 -3.14 -22.46 -17.62
N ASP A 619 -2.43 -21.42 -17.19
CA ASP A 619 -2.04 -21.20 -15.80
C ASP A 619 -3.27 -21.40 -14.88
N PRO A 620 -3.18 -22.23 -13.83
CA PRO A 620 -4.25 -22.34 -12.87
C PRO A 620 -4.34 -21.05 -12.07
N VAL A 621 -5.51 -20.42 -12.17
CA VAL A 621 -6.07 -19.35 -11.33
C VAL A 621 -5.53 -19.40 -9.89
N GLU A 622 -5.11 -18.24 -9.37
CA GLU A 622 -4.74 -18.06 -7.96
C GLU A 622 -5.87 -18.56 -7.04
N ALA A 623 -5.68 -19.75 -6.46
CA ALA A 623 -6.47 -20.21 -5.34
C ALA A 623 -5.98 -19.51 -4.05
N PRO A 624 -6.89 -19.15 -3.13
CA PRO A 624 -6.52 -18.54 -1.86
C PRO A 624 -5.59 -19.47 -1.08
N VAL A 625 -4.54 -18.88 -0.50
CA VAL A 625 -3.56 -19.58 0.32
C VAL A 625 -4.26 -20.16 1.56
N VAL A 626 -4.63 -21.44 1.49
CA VAL A 626 -4.97 -22.24 2.67
C VAL A 626 -3.66 -22.80 3.21
N ARG A 627 -3.21 -22.30 4.37
CA ARG A 627 -2.14 -22.97 5.13
C ARG A 627 -2.70 -24.27 5.70
N VAL A 628 -2.49 -25.38 5.01
CA VAL A 628 -2.71 -26.72 5.58
C VAL A 628 -1.47 -27.10 6.39
N PRO A 629 -1.58 -27.43 7.69
CA PRO A 629 -0.45 -27.98 8.43
C PRO A 629 -0.07 -29.34 7.83
N VAL A 630 1.20 -29.51 7.47
CA VAL A 630 1.73 -30.78 7.00
C VAL A 630 1.72 -31.77 8.17
N PRO A 631 1.07 -32.94 8.06
CA PRO A 631 1.14 -33.95 9.11
C PRO A 631 2.57 -34.49 9.20
N ALA A 632 3.18 -34.36 10.37
CA ALA A 632 4.51 -34.90 10.66
C ALA A 632 4.47 -36.44 10.67
N GLY A 633 4.68 -37.05 9.50
CA GLY A 633 5.10 -38.44 9.36
C GLY A 633 6.59 -38.62 9.73
N PRO A 634 7.04 -39.86 10.02
CA PRO A 634 8.28 -40.09 10.76
C PRO A 634 9.53 -39.73 9.91
N ALA A 635 10.24 -38.70 10.38
CA ALA A 635 11.62 -38.31 10.06
C ALA A 635 12.07 -38.49 8.59
N ALA A 636 11.35 -37.88 7.65
CA ALA A 636 11.90 -37.62 6.32
C ALA A 636 13.01 -36.57 6.43
N SER A 637 14.14 -36.80 5.77
CA SER A 637 15.21 -35.80 5.71
C SER A 637 14.70 -34.52 5.04
N MET A 638 15.25 -33.35 5.41
CA MET A 638 14.85 -32.06 4.83
C MET A 638 14.90 -32.06 3.30
N GLN A 639 15.82 -32.84 2.72
CA GLN A 639 15.94 -33.04 1.28
C GLN A 639 14.76 -33.85 0.70
N GLU A 640 14.37 -34.96 1.31
CA GLU A 640 13.22 -35.77 0.86
C GLU A 640 11.91 -35.00 1.00
N LEU A 641 11.75 -34.23 2.07
CA LEU A 641 10.59 -33.37 2.26
C LEU A 641 10.52 -32.29 1.15
N ALA A 642 11.66 -31.70 0.81
CA ALA A 642 11.73 -30.70 -0.25
C ALA A 642 11.46 -31.30 -1.64
N ILE A 643 11.96 -32.52 -1.91
CA ILE A 643 11.73 -33.23 -3.18
C ILE A 643 10.25 -33.62 -3.31
N SER A 644 9.65 -34.24 -2.28
CA SER A 644 8.22 -34.61 -2.31
C SER A 644 7.33 -33.38 -2.49
N ALA A 645 7.61 -32.28 -1.77
CA ALA A 645 6.86 -31.05 -1.93
C ALA A 645 6.93 -30.49 -3.37
N VAL A 646 8.11 -30.47 -3.99
CA VAL A 646 8.27 -29.89 -5.34
C VAL A 646 7.82 -30.84 -6.45
N VAL A 647 8.20 -32.11 -6.38
CA VAL A 647 8.01 -33.09 -7.46
C VAL A 647 6.67 -33.80 -7.37
N GLU A 648 6.25 -34.20 -6.17
CA GLU A 648 5.01 -34.98 -6.01
C GLU A 648 3.81 -34.07 -5.76
N GLN A 649 4.00 -32.97 -5.02
CA GLN A 649 2.93 -32.05 -4.65
C GLN A 649 2.92 -30.75 -5.45
N GLY A 650 3.88 -30.55 -6.36
CA GLY A 650 3.89 -29.44 -7.33
C GLY A 650 4.19 -28.06 -6.75
N TYR A 651 4.71 -27.96 -5.52
CA TYR A 651 5.07 -26.69 -4.93
C TYR A 651 6.28 -26.05 -5.62
N ARG A 652 6.30 -24.72 -5.72
CA ARG A 652 7.45 -24.00 -6.29
C ARG A 652 8.66 -24.14 -5.37
N ALA A 653 9.82 -24.43 -5.95
CA ALA A 653 11.07 -24.61 -5.21
C ALA A 653 11.46 -23.38 -4.34
N SER A 654 11.03 -22.18 -4.72
CA SER A 654 11.25 -20.95 -3.94
C SER A 654 10.42 -20.91 -2.65
N ASP A 655 9.22 -21.45 -2.67
CA ASP A 655 8.30 -21.40 -1.52
C ASP A 655 8.68 -22.47 -0.50
N VAL A 656 9.07 -23.65 -0.99
CA VAL A 656 9.66 -24.73 -0.18
C VAL A 656 11.01 -24.29 0.41
N ALA A 657 11.83 -23.57 -0.35
CA ALA A 657 13.10 -23.01 0.14
C ALA A 657 12.88 -21.99 1.27
N ARG A 658 11.87 -21.13 1.12
CA ARG A 658 11.49 -20.13 2.13
C ARG A 658 10.96 -20.79 3.40
N SER A 659 10.13 -21.83 3.29
CA SER A 659 9.58 -22.54 4.45
C SER A 659 10.63 -23.36 5.20
N LEU A 660 11.63 -23.90 4.49
CA LEU A 660 12.72 -24.68 5.09
C LEU A 660 13.93 -23.82 5.50
N GLY A 661 13.92 -22.52 5.23
CA GLY A 661 15.01 -21.60 5.59
C GLY A 661 16.32 -21.87 4.83
N VAL A 662 16.25 -22.40 3.61
CA VAL A 662 17.42 -22.73 2.77
C VAL A 662 17.39 -21.96 1.44
N PRO A 663 18.54 -21.74 0.76
CA PRO A 663 18.55 -21.05 -0.52
C PRO A 663 17.80 -21.84 -1.62
N THR A 664 17.03 -21.14 -2.46
CA THR A 664 16.27 -21.74 -3.57
C THR A 664 17.14 -22.56 -4.52
N SER A 665 18.39 -22.16 -4.73
CA SER A 665 19.36 -22.91 -5.54
C SER A 665 19.65 -24.31 -4.98
N ARG A 666 19.58 -24.47 -3.65
CA ARG A 666 19.83 -25.74 -2.96
C ARG A 666 18.67 -26.72 -3.16
N VAL A 667 17.44 -26.24 -3.02
CA VAL A 667 16.22 -27.04 -3.29
C VAL A 667 16.14 -27.45 -4.76
N ARG A 668 16.44 -26.53 -5.69
CA ARG A 668 16.53 -26.86 -7.12
C ARG A 668 17.62 -27.88 -7.41
N GLY A 669 18.76 -27.81 -6.72
CA GLY A 669 19.83 -28.80 -6.83
C GLY A 669 19.38 -30.20 -6.41
N TRP A 670 18.71 -30.33 -5.26
CA TRP A 670 18.17 -31.60 -4.78
C TRP A 670 17.13 -32.22 -5.73
N VAL A 671 16.22 -31.40 -6.27
CA VAL A 671 15.21 -31.83 -7.24
C VAL A 671 15.87 -32.25 -8.56
N ALA A 672 16.84 -31.48 -9.05
CA ALA A 672 17.55 -31.81 -10.29
C ALA A 672 18.37 -33.09 -10.15
N ASP A 673 19.02 -33.32 -9.01
CA ASP A 673 19.78 -34.56 -8.76
C ASP A 673 18.85 -35.77 -8.60
N HIS A 674 17.66 -35.59 -8.00
CA HIS A 674 16.64 -36.64 -7.92
C HIS A 674 16.10 -37.02 -9.30
N LEU A 675 15.75 -36.03 -10.13
CA LEU A 675 15.23 -36.27 -11.49
C LEU A 675 16.27 -36.86 -12.46
N ARG A 676 17.57 -36.70 -12.17
CA ARG A 676 18.66 -37.37 -12.93
C ARG A 676 18.94 -38.80 -12.45
N GLY A 677 18.46 -39.17 -11.27
CA GLY A 677 18.62 -40.51 -10.68
C GLY A 677 17.47 -41.47 -10.98
N ILE A 678 16.40 -40.99 -11.63
CA ILE A 678 15.26 -41.73 -12.19
C ILE A 678 15.54 -41.96 -13.67
#